data_AF-A0A9D9MP48-F1
#
_entry.id   AF-A0A9D9MP48-F1
#
_cell.length_a   1.000
_cell.length_b   1.000
_cell.length_c   1.000
_cell.angle_alpha   90.00
_cell.angle_beta   90.00
_cell.angle_gamma   90.00
#
_symmetry.space_group_name_H-M   'P 1'
#
loop_
_entity.id
_entity.type
_entity.pdbx_description
1 polymer ?
#
loop_
_entity_poly.entity_id
_entity_poly.type
_entity_poly.pdbx_seq_one_letter_code
_entity_poly.pdbx_strand_id
1 'polypeptide(L)'
;MKRIHISILFLCLFFSVVHSQVHHWETIVKDNSTWYYQVPTAASSPEWITPSFTVNSWLQGTGGFGYGDGDDNTVLPSSSVSVYTRTEFNIANLNQIVALALHFDYDDGFVAYLNGVEVARNGLSGTGQPTYNQLASISHEAKLYQNQQPDQLILNQNQLNGLLVNGTNIFCVEVHNQLTNSTDFTCRNFLSVGVNNPSITYGPIPSWFTPPFILTSSNLPIVVLDTYNVDIPDEPKIDGTMGIIYNGDNQINYMSNPFNEFYGQIAIEKRGSSSNTFPMKSYGLETRGPDSVNYNVSLFDWPSDNDWILYAPYTDKSLIRNVLTYDLGRQMGQYAPRTKLCEVILNGSYIGVYVLMERIKINPGRVNVDPLNYTDTLDNQLTGGYIIKVDKTTSGGVIAWTSPYTAQAPSNGPLYYQMHDPELSALHPDQFNYIKTYVNNWETALKSVNFANPQIGFRAYSDELSFIDFFIMNELSKNVDGYRISTFLHKKRVSEGGKIHAGPLWDFNLGWGNANYCQGGQTSGWEINFNSVCQGNGANMNPFWLNRMLQDPVFANNLKCRWSELRTSILSDEHLMNYIDSLGAILEEPAQRNYDRWPILGVYVWPNNYIGNTYQEELTYMKNWILARAAWMDANMFGTCSSLSIDSPDTELKIIPNPTHDLITISGISPETNLELRDFSGKIVRIIPIHQSNTTVDLSDLANGIYFITESISGIYAKIIKN
;
A
#
# COMPACT_ATOMS: atom_id res chain seq x y z
N MET A 1 26.69 1.14 55.19
CA MET A 1 25.86 -0.08 55.21
C MET A 1 26.00 -0.77 53.86
N LYS A 2 26.79 -1.85 53.77
CA LYS A 2 27.05 -2.58 52.52
C LYS A 2 25.79 -3.34 52.12
N ARG A 3 25.16 -2.98 50.98
CA ARG A 3 24.08 -3.78 50.38
C ARG A 3 24.69 -4.80 49.42
N ILE A 4 24.52 -6.06 49.76
CA ILE A 4 24.91 -7.23 48.98
C ILE A 4 23.98 -7.33 47.77
N HIS A 5 24.54 -7.40 46.56
CA HIS A 5 23.79 -7.77 45.35
C HIS A 5 23.81 -9.30 45.24
N ILE A 6 22.63 -9.91 45.36
CA ILE A 6 22.40 -11.32 45.06
C ILE A 6 21.94 -11.36 43.60
N SER A 7 22.84 -11.75 42.69
CA SER A 7 22.47 -12.08 41.32
C SER A 7 21.89 -13.49 41.29
N ILE A 8 20.59 -13.60 41.07
CA ILE A 8 19.90 -14.87 40.80
C ILE A 8 20.11 -15.18 39.32
N LEU A 9 20.95 -16.17 39.02
CA LEU A 9 21.17 -16.71 37.68
C LEU A 9 19.94 -17.54 37.29
N PHE A 10 19.02 -16.97 36.51
CA PHE A 10 17.95 -17.74 35.86
C PHE A 10 18.56 -18.51 34.71
N LEU A 11 18.81 -19.81 34.92
CA LEU A 11 19.20 -20.74 33.87
C LEU A 11 17.95 -21.02 33.01
N CYS A 12 17.67 -20.16 32.03
CA CYS A 12 16.69 -20.46 30.98
C CYS A 12 17.24 -21.59 30.12
N LEU A 13 16.78 -22.81 30.38
CA LEU A 13 16.90 -23.93 29.45
C LEU A 13 16.13 -23.58 28.18
N PHE A 14 16.83 -23.09 27.16
CA PHE A 14 16.30 -23.02 25.81
C PHE A 14 16.08 -24.44 25.31
N PHE A 15 14.84 -24.93 25.38
CA PHE A 15 14.43 -26.06 24.56
C PHE A 15 14.31 -25.54 23.13
N SER A 16 15.30 -25.84 22.30
CA SER A 16 15.18 -25.72 20.86
C SER A 16 14.12 -26.73 20.40
N VAL A 17 12.89 -26.26 20.17
CA VAL A 17 11.87 -27.05 19.49
C VAL A 17 12.29 -27.14 18.03
N VAL A 18 13.00 -28.21 17.69
CA VAL A 18 13.28 -28.56 16.30
C VAL A 18 11.96 -28.89 15.65
N HIS A 19 11.40 -27.95 14.88
CA HIS A 19 10.22 -28.21 14.09
C HIS A 19 10.61 -29.17 12.96
N SER A 20 9.94 -30.30 12.96
CA SER A 20 10.20 -31.36 12.02
C SER A 20 9.61 -30.98 10.66
N GLN A 21 10.41 -31.00 9.60
CA GLN A 21 9.95 -30.70 8.24
C GLN A 21 9.13 -31.87 7.66
N VAL A 22 8.23 -31.57 6.71
CA VAL A 22 7.56 -32.60 5.90
C VAL A 22 8.60 -33.26 5.01
N HIS A 23 8.79 -34.57 5.17
CA HIS A 23 9.58 -35.38 4.24
C HIS A 23 8.78 -35.68 2.97
N HIS A 24 7.53 -36.11 3.13
CA HIS A 24 6.61 -36.37 2.03
C HIS A 24 5.15 -36.31 2.48
N TRP A 25 4.23 -36.29 1.51
CA TRP A 25 2.78 -36.32 1.75
C TRP A 25 2.21 -37.70 1.46
N GLU A 26 1.22 -38.09 2.25
CA GLU A 26 0.45 -39.32 2.08
C GLU A 26 -1.05 -39.04 2.22
N THR A 27 -1.90 -39.75 1.50
CA THR A 27 -3.36 -39.56 1.58
C THR A 27 -4.01 -40.69 2.38
N ILE A 28 -4.62 -40.31 3.50
CA ILE A 28 -5.23 -41.22 4.48
C ILE A 28 -6.75 -41.30 4.31
N VAL A 29 -7.41 -40.24 3.83
CA VAL A 29 -8.81 -40.28 3.39
C VAL A 29 -8.89 -39.91 1.92
N LYS A 30 -9.53 -40.78 1.13
CA LYS A 30 -9.74 -40.60 -0.30
C LYS A 30 -11.23 -40.45 -0.59
N ASP A 31 -11.58 -39.72 -1.65
CA ASP A 31 -12.97 -39.61 -2.10
C ASP A 31 -13.54 -41.00 -2.37
N ASN A 32 -12.84 -41.87 -3.09
CA ASN A 32 -13.28 -43.22 -3.42
C ASN A 32 -13.14 -44.27 -2.30
N SER A 33 -12.92 -43.84 -1.06
CA SER A 33 -12.99 -44.75 0.10
C SER A 33 -14.46 -45.02 0.48
N THR A 34 -14.70 -45.93 1.42
CA THR A 34 -16.05 -46.16 1.95
C THR A 34 -16.36 -45.10 3.02
N TRP A 35 -17.49 -44.42 2.85
CA TRP A 35 -17.99 -43.42 3.79
C TRP A 35 -19.38 -43.83 4.28
N TYR A 36 -19.70 -43.42 5.50
CA TYR A 36 -21.09 -43.34 5.94
C TYR A 36 -21.69 -42.03 5.45
N TYR A 37 -22.92 -42.08 4.96
CA TYR A 37 -23.63 -40.87 4.54
C TYR A 37 -25.12 -40.92 4.86
N GLN A 38 -25.73 -39.74 4.87
CA GLN A 38 -27.18 -39.58 4.87
C GLN A 38 -27.57 -38.34 4.06
N VAL A 39 -28.75 -38.41 3.42
CA VAL A 39 -29.42 -37.26 2.80
C VAL A 39 -30.57 -36.88 3.74
N PRO A 40 -30.38 -35.89 4.63
CA PRO A 40 -31.35 -35.59 5.67
C PRO A 40 -32.63 -34.97 5.11
N THR A 41 -33.78 -35.42 5.63
CA THR A 41 -35.11 -34.82 5.37
C THR A 41 -35.69 -34.13 6.60
N ALA A 42 -34.97 -34.20 7.72
CA ALA A 42 -35.26 -33.58 9.00
C ALA A 42 -33.95 -33.34 9.75
N ALA A 43 -34.00 -32.62 10.88
CA ALA A 43 -32.84 -32.37 11.72
C ALA A 43 -32.17 -33.68 12.18
N SER A 44 -30.84 -33.73 12.05
CA SER A 44 -30.00 -34.84 12.54
C SER A 44 -29.48 -34.54 13.95
N SER A 45 -29.06 -35.57 14.69
CA SER A 45 -28.41 -35.37 15.98
C SER A 45 -27.12 -34.57 15.78
N PRO A 46 -26.89 -33.46 16.52
CA PRO A 46 -25.68 -32.67 16.38
C PRO A 46 -24.42 -33.44 16.79
N GLU A 47 -24.55 -34.56 17.49
CA GLU A 47 -23.42 -35.40 17.88
C GLU A 47 -22.80 -36.15 16.69
N TRP A 48 -23.41 -36.12 15.49
CA TRP A 48 -22.94 -36.85 14.30
C TRP A 48 -21.50 -36.52 13.89
N ILE A 49 -20.97 -35.37 14.30
CA ILE A 49 -19.57 -34.96 14.05
C ILE A 49 -18.57 -35.51 15.07
N THR A 50 -19.04 -36.12 16.17
CA THR A 50 -18.20 -36.54 17.30
C THR A 50 -17.75 -38.00 17.18
N PRO A 51 -16.57 -38.37 17.70
CA PRO A 51 -16.10 -39.76 17.68
C PRO A 51 -17.05 -40.76 18.37
N SER A 52 -17.81 -40.32 19.38
CA SER A 52 -18.73 -41.19 20.16
C SER A 52 -20.04 -41.55 19.45
N PHE A 53 -20.39 -40.86 18.36
CA PHE A 53 -21.65 -41.11 17.67
C PHE A 53 -21.67 -42.44 16.91
N THR A 54 -22.77 -43.19 17.05
CA THR A 54 -22.94 -44.50 16.43
C THR A 54 -23.79 -44.39 15.15
N VAL A 55 -23.24 -44.84 14.02
CA VAL A 55 -23.79 -44.67 12.66
C VAL A 55 -24.89 -45.68 12.26
N ASN A 56 -25.70 -46.16 13.20
CA ASN A 56 -26.63 -47.29 13.00
C ASN A 56 -27.72 -47.07 11.93
N SER A 57 -28.02 -45.82 11.56
CA SER A 57 -29.07 -45.46 10.59
C SER A 57 -28.53 -44.89 9.28
N TRP A 58 -27.21 -44.76 9.12
CA TRP A 58 -26.60 -44.15 7.95
C TRP A 58 -26.34 -45.20 6.87
N LEU A 59 -26.41 -44.77 5.61
CA LEU A 59 -26.04 -45.60 4.47
C LEU A 59 -24.51 -45.65 4.35
N GLN A 60 -24.00 -46.69 3.70
CA GLN A 60 -22.60 -46.76 3.28
C GLN A 60 -22.52 -46.61 1.77
N GLY A 61 -21.55 -45.83 1.30
CA GLY A 61 -21.29 -45.60 -0.12
C GLY A 61 -19.82 -45.36 -0.38
N THR A 62 -19.39 -45.59 -1.63
CA THR A 62 -18.09 -45.14 -2.11
C THR A 62 -18.16 -43.62 -2.27
N GLY A 63 -17.27 -42.86 -1.65
CA GLY A 63 -17.37 -41.39 -1.72
C GLY A 63 -17.08 -40.84 -3.12
N GLY A 64 -17.39 -39.55 -3.29
CA GLY A 64 -17.84 -39.01 -4.57
C GLY A 64 -19.35 -39.08 -4.64
N PHE A 65 -19.98 -38.22 -3.83
CA PHE A 65 -21.43 -38.15 -3.66
C PHE A 65 -22.02 -36.99 -4.44
N GLY A 66 -23.02 -37.25 -5.26
CA GLY A 66 -23.58 -36.19 -6.09
C GLY A 66 -24.65 -36.62 -7.06
N TYR A 67 -24.99 -35.74 -8.00
CA TYR A 67 -25.78 -36.03 -9.19
C TYR A 67 -25.52 -34.99 -10.28
N GLY A 68 -25.93 -35.29 -11.52
CA GLY A 68 -26.04 -34.30 -12.61
C GLY A 68 -24.84 -34.21 -13.56
N ASP A 69 -23.64 -34.49 -13.06
CA ASP A 69 -22.35 -34.40 -13.78
C ASP A 69 -21.87 -35.75 -14.38
N GLY A 70 -22.31 -36.87 -13.80
CA GLY A 70 -22.03 -38.21 -14.29
C GLY A 70 -20.66 -38.78 -13.90
N ASP A 71 -19.99 -38.20 -12.90
CA ASP A 71 -18.70 -38.68 -12.37
C ASP A 71 -18.74 -39.11 -10.89
N ASP A 72 -19.92 -39.09 -10.26
CA ASP A 72 -20.13 -39.57 -8.88
C ASP A 72 -20.06 -41.09 -8.74
N ASN A 73 -19.37 -41.56 -7.69
CA ASN A 73 -19.37 -42.97 -7.31
C ASN A 73 -20.64 -43.38 -6.55
N THR A 74 -21.23 -42.46 -5.77
CA THR A 74 -22.52 -42.66 -5.10
C THR A 74 -23.51 -41.57 -5.53
N VAL A 75 -24.49 -41.98 -6.33
CA VAL A 75 -25.53 -41.08 -6.83
C VAL A 75 -26.57 -40.78 -5.76
N LEU A 76 -26.80 -39.49 -5.50
CA LEU A 76 -27.80 -38.96 -4.59
C LEU A 76 -29.13 -38.67 -5.33
N PRO A 77 -30.26 -38.57 -4.62
CA PRO A 77 -31.50 -38.05 -5.21
C PRO A 77 -31.32 -36.62 -5.72
N SER A 78 -31.82 -36.29 -6.92
CA SER A 78 -31.71 -34.94 -7.49
C SER A 78 -32.48 -33.85 -6.75
N SER A 79 -33.27 -34.23 -5.74
CA SER A 79 -33.95 -33.30 -4.82
C SER A 79 -33.15 -33.04 -3.54
N SER A 80 -31.89 -33.47 -3.47
CA SER A 80 -31.07 -33.33 -2.27
C SER A 80 -30.70 -31.86 -2.07
N VAL A 81 -31.03 -31.32 -0.91
CA VAL A 81 -30.53 -30.00 -0.48
C VAL A 81 -29.15 -30.14 0.13
N SER A 82 -28.90 -31.22 0.86
CA SER A 82 -27.63 -31.49 1.53
C SER A 82 -27.32 -32.98 1.60
N VAL A 83 -26.03 -33.28 1.81
CA VAL A 83 -25.55 -34.62 2.17
C VAL A 83 -24.59 -34.50 3.34
N TYR A 84 -24.76 -35.36 4.34
CA TYR A 84 -23.83 -35.44 5.48
C TYR A 84 -23.00 -36.70 5.29
N THR A 85 -21.68 -36.56 5.37
CA THR A 85 -20.72 -37.65 5.14
C THR A 85 -19.77 -37.77 6.33
N ARG A 86 -19.39 -39.00 6.66
CA ARG A 86 -18.53 -39.32 7.79
C ARG A 86 -17.65 -40.53 7.49
N THR A 87 -16.37 -40.45 7.83
CA THR A 87 -15.45 -41.59 7.72
C THR A 87 -14.45 -41.64 8.88
N GLU A 88 -14.11 -42.86 9.28
CA GLU A 88 -13.09 -43.14 10.28
C GLU A 88 -11.73 -43.32 9.62
N PHE A 89 -10.69 -42.76 10.23
CA PHE A 89 -9.31 -42.96 9.80
C PHE A 89 -8.38 -43.12 11.00
N ASN A 90 -7.27 -43.82 10.81
CA ASN A 90 -6.37 -44.17 11.91
C ASN A 90 -5.02 -43.45 11.79
N ILE A 91 -4.64 -42.65 12.79
CA ILE A 91 -3.30 -42.08 12.90
C ILE A 91 -2.41 -43.03 13.70
N ALA A 92 -1.38 -43.60 13.05
CA ALA A 92 -0.50 -44.57 13.68
C ALA A 92 0.40 -43.96 14.75
N ASN A 93 0.96 -42.78 14.46
CA ASN A 93 1.80 -42.02 15.38
C ASN A 93 1.71 -40.52 15.06
N LEU A 94 1.03 -39.77 15.93
CA LEU A 94 0.81 -38.33 15.78
C LEU A 94 2.12 -37.54 15.77
N ASN A 95 3.17 -38.01 16.45
CA ASN A 95 4.49 -37.36 16.44
C ASN A 95 5.18 -37.41 15.06
N GLN A 96 4.67 -38.23 14.14
CA GLN A 96 5.16 -38.30 12.77
C GLN A 96 4.41 -37.37 11.82
N ILE A 97 3.26 -36.83 12.24
CA ILE A 97 2.45 -35.92 11.45
C ILE A 97 2.86 -34.49 11.78
N VAL A 98 3.31 -33.74 10.77
CA VAL A 98 3.76 -32.34 10.95
C VAL A 98 2.89 -31.34 10.19
N ALA A 99 2.05 -31.83 9.27
CA ALA A 99 1.07 -31.02 8.57
C ALA A 99 -0.12 -31.87 8.12
N LEU A 100 -1.24 -31.21 7.85
CA LEU A 100 -2.46 -31.80 7.32
C LEU A 100 -2.98 -30.93 6.18
N ALA A 101 -3.43 -31.55 5.11
CA ALA A 101 -4.01 -30.90 3.96
C ALA A 101 -5.38 -31.53 3.68
N LEU A 102 -6.43 -30.75 3.89
CA LEU A 102 -7.81 -31.09 3.59
C LEU A 102 -8.16 -30.50 2.22
N HIS A 103 -8.76 -31.30 1.35
CA HIS A 103 -9.22 -30.84 0.05
C HIS A 103 -10.72 -31.11 -0.11
N PHE A 104 -11.42 -30.11 -0.63
CA PHE A 104 -12.87 -30.09 -0.79
C PHE A 104 -13.21 -29.77 -2.24
N ASP A 105 -13.80 -30.72 -2.95
CA ASP A 105 -14.40 -30.53 -4.26
C ASP A 105 -15.91 -30.63 -4.09
N TYR A 106 -16.61 -29.51 -4.23
CA TYR A 106 -18.00 -29.38 -3.80
C TYR A 106 -18.79 -28.41 -4.66
N ASP A 107 -20.11 -28.60 -4.61
CA ASP A 107 -21.12 -27.73 -5.23
C ASP A 107 -22.36 -27.73 -4.31
N ASP A 108 -22.74 -26.63 -3.63
CA ASP A 108 -22.27 -25.22 -3.73
C ASP A 108 -21.58 -24.69 -2.45
N GLY A 109 -21.80 -25.32 -1.30
CA GLY A 109 -21.25 -24.87 -0.01
C GLY A 109 -21.03 -26.03 0.94
N PHE A 110 -20.10 -25.89 1.91
CA PHE A 110 -19.76 -26.98 2.82
C PHE A 110 -19.39 -26.52 4.23
N VAL A 111 -19.46 -27.45 5.19
CA VAL A 111 -18.80 -27.38 6.50
C VAL A 111 -18.09 -28.69 6.79
N ALA A 112 -16.87 -28.62 7.31
CA ALA A 112 -16.02 -29.77 7.61
C ALA A 112 -15.60 -29.79 9.07
N TYR A 113 -15.54 -31.00 9.64
CA TYR A 113 -15.24 -31.23 11.05
C TYR A 113 -14.22 -32.36 11.23
N LEU A 114 -13.29 -32.18 12.17
CA LEU A 114 -12.37 -33.21 12.65
C LEU A 114 -12.61 -33.44 14.13
N ASN A 115 -12.95 -34.69 14.50
CA ASN A 115 -13.19 -35.07 15.90
C ASN A 115 -14.16 -34.14 16.66
N GLY A 116 -15.18 -33.65 15.97
CA GLY A 116 -16.19 -32.75 16.54
C GLY A 116 -15.83 -31.27 16.53
N VAL A 117 -14.65 -30.90 16.02
CA VAL A 117 -14.22 -29.50 15.87
C VAL A 117 -14.43 -29.07 14.42
N GLU A 118 -15.13 -27.97 14.19
CA GLU A 118 -15.24 -27.35 12.86
C GLU A 118 -13.87 -26.84 12.42
N VAL A 119 -13.42 -27.26 11.25
CA VAL A 119 -12.11 -26.89 10.70
C VAL A 119 -12.19 -26.03 9.45
N ALA A 120 -13.27 -26.15 8.66
CA ALA A 120 -13.47 -25.35 7.47
C ALA A 120 -14.97 -25.15 7.19
N ARG A 121 -15.30 -24.02 6.57
CA ARG A 121 -16.64 -23.65 6.12
C ARG A 121 -16.51 -22.77 4.89
N ASN A 122 -17.32 -23.02 3.87
CA ASN A 122 -17.50 -22.09 2.77
C ASN A 122 -18.96 -22.09 2.29
N GLY A 123 -19.47 -20.92 1.92
CA GLY A 123 -20.81 -20.79 1.35
C GLY A 123 -21.99 -20.99 2.31
N LEU A 124 -21.77 -21.22 3.61
CA LEU A 124 -22.84 -21.39 4.61
C LEU A 124 -22.70 -20.36 5.73
N SER A 125 -23.82 -19.74 6.13
CA SER A 125 -23.86 -18.67 7.12
C SER A 125 -24.23 -19.16 8.53
N GLY A 126 -23.92 -18.36 9.55
CA GLY A 126 -24.24 -18.63 10.95
C GLY A 126 -23.09 -19.27 11.75
N THR A 127 -23.28 -19.37 13.07
CA THR A 127 -22.33 -20.03 13.98
C THR A 127 -22.87 -21.39 14.41
N GLY A 128 -22.03 -22.43 14.37
CA GLY A 128 -22.41 -23.81 14.69
C GLY A 128 -22.93 -24.59 13.49
N GLN A 129 -23.46 -25.80 13.73
CA GLN A 129 -23.90 -26.68 12.65
C GLN A 129 -25.09 -26.08 11.88
N PRO A 130 -24.99 -25.96 10.54
CA PRO A 130 -26.10 -25.63 9.66
C PRO A 130 -27.34 -26.48 9.91
N THR A 131 -28.52 -25.92 9.63
CA THR A 131 -29.73 -26.74 9.53
C THR A 131 -29.69 -27.56 8.23
N TYR A 132 -30.20 -28.79 8.26
CA TYR A 132 -30.19 -29.71 7.11
C TYR A 132 -30.73 -29.15 5.79
N ASN A 133 -31.62 -28.15 5.85
CA ASN A 133 -32.24 -27.48 4.71
C ASN A 133 -31.73 -26.05 4.47
N GLN A 134 -30.63 -25.64 5.12
CA GLN A 134 -29.98 -24.38 4.82
C GLN A 134 -29.44 -24.43 3.39
N LEU A 135 -29.69 -23.37 2.61
CA LEU A 135 -29.11 -23.24 1.28
C LEU A 135 -27.76 -22.54 1.36
N ALA A 136 -26.85 -22.89 0.46
CA ALA A 136 -25.61 -22.16 0.29
C ALA A 136 -25.91 -20.70 -0.13
N SER A 137 -25.12 -19.76 0.36
CA SER A 137 -25.23 -18.33 0.04
C SER A 137 -24.42 -17.93 -1.19
N ILE A 138 -23.63 -18.85 -1.73
CA ILE A 138 -22.79 -18.66 -2.91
C ILE A 138 -23.16 -19.70 -3.97
N SER A 139 -22.74 -19.46 -5.20
CA SER A 139 -22.67 -20.49 -6.23
C SER A 139 -21.20 -20.88 -6.37
N HIS A 140 -20.90 -22.18 -6.37
CA HIS A 140 -19.54 -22.70 -6.48
C HIS A 140 -19.54 -24.05 -7.21
N GLU A 141 -18.78 -24.13 -8.29
CA GLU A 141 -18.63 -25.35 -9.09
C GLU A 141 -17.48 -26.23 -8.60
N ALA A 142 -17.67 -27.55 -8.69
CA ALA A 142 -16.58 -28.50 -8.54
C ALA A 142 -15.49 -28.30 -9.62
N LYS A 143 -14.25 -28.62 -9.28
CA LYS A 143 -13.04 -28.25 -10.03
C LYS A 143 -12.30 -29.46 -10.60
N LEU A 144 -12.36 -30.61 -9.93
CA LEU A 144 -11.57 -31.77 -10.35
C LEU A 144 -11.99 -32.30 -11.73
N TYR A 145 -13.28 -32.28 -12.06
CA TYR A 145 -13.77 -32.71 -13.38
C TYR A 145 -13.24 -31.84 -14.54
N GLN A 146 -12.82 -30.60 -14.23
CA GLN A 146 -12.20 -29.66 -15.16
C GLN A 146 -10.66 -29.73 -15.16
N ASN A 147 -10.07 -30.73 -14.48
CA ASN A 147 -8.62 -30.83 -14.22
C ASN A 147 -8.05 -29.62 -13.47
N GLN A 148 -8.86 -28.98 -12.62
CA GLN A 148 -8.43 -27.89 -11.75
C GLN A 148 -8.21 -28.41 -10.31
N GLN A 149 -7.62 -27.56 -9.46
CA GLN A 149 -7.36 -27.90 -8.06
C GLN A 149 -8.61 -27.65 -7.20
N PRO A 150 -8.98 -28.58 -6.30
CA PRO A 150 -10.06 -28.37 -5.34
C PRO A 150 -9.65 -27.33 -4.28
N ASP A 151 -10.63 -26.82 -3.53
CA ASP A 151 -10.35 -25.90 -2.42
C ASP A 151 -9.57 -26.63 -1.33
N GLN A 152 -8.65 -25.93 -0.67
CA GLN A 152 -7.74 -26.54 0.31
C GLN A 152 -7.69 -25.79 1.64
N LEU A 153 -7.54 -26.55 2.73
CA LEU A 153 -7.15 -26.06 4.05
C LEU A 153 -5.87 -26.77 4.49
N ILE A 154 -4.84 -26.01 4.85
CA ILE A 154 -3.58 -26.52 5.38
C ILE A 154 -3.48 -26.20 6.87
N LEU A 155 -3.25 -27.23 7.68
CA LEU A 155 -3.02 -27.11 9.12
C LEU A 155 -1.60 -27.56 9.44
N ASN A 156 -0.81 -26.68 10.04
CA ASN A 156 0.53 -27.01 10.52
C ASN A 156 0.50 -27.74 11.87
N GLN A 157 1.64 -28.24 12.33
CA GLN A 157 1.76 -29.00 13.57
C GLN A 157 1.16 -28.31 14.80
N ASN A 158 1.27 -26.97 14.91
CA ASN A 158 0.70 -26.24 16.04
C ASN A 158 -0.83 -26.20 15.98
N GLN A 159 -1.39 -26.04 14.78
CA GLN A 159 -2.84 -26.07 14.54
C GLN A 159 -3.42 -27.47 14.73
N LEU A 160 -2.63 -28.53 14.56
CA LEU A 160 -3.06 -29.92 14.77
C LEU A 160 -3.23 -30.30 16.25
N ASN A 161 -2.64 -29.54 17.17
CA ASN A 161 -2.71 -29.86 18.60
C ASN A 161 -4.16 -29.85 19.08
N GLY A 162 -4.63 -31.01 19.56
CA GLY A 162 -6.00 -31.19 20.03
C GLY A 162 -7.04 -31.50 18.95
N LEU A 163 -6.69 -31.41 17.65
CA LEU A 163 -7.58 -31.80 16.55
C LEU A 163 -7.50 -33.30 16.24
N LEU A 164 -6.32 -33.91 16.37
CA LEU A 164 -6.08 -35.33 16.07
C LEU A 164 -5.60 -36.08 17.30
N VAL A 165 -5.89 -37.38 17.35
CA VAL A 165 -5.41 -38.33 18.38
C VAL A 165 -4.68 -39.51 17.76
N ASN A 166 -3.81 -40.19 18.53
CA ASN A 166 -3.30 -41.50 18.14
C ASN A 166 -4.47 -42.51 18.09
N GLY A 167 -4.52 -43.32 17.04
CA GLY A 167 -5.61 -44.27 16.82
C GLY A 167 -6.73 -43.70 15.94
N THR A 168 -7.97 -44.08 16.24
CA THR A 168 -9.15 -43.70 15.44
C THR A 168 -9.51 -42.23 15.60
N ASN A 169 -9.68 -41.57 14.46
CA ASN A 169 -10.17 -40.21 14.30
C ASN A 169 -11.38 -40.23 13.36
N ILE A 170 -12.21 -39.18 13.42
CA ILE A 170 -13.35 -39.01 12.53
C ILE A 170 -13.22 -37.73 11.70
N PHE A 171 -13.48 -37.87 10.39
CA PHE A 171 -13.64 -36.76 9.47
C PHE A 171 -15.08 -36.72 8.96
N CYS A 172 -15.70 -35.56 9.11
CA CYS A 172 -17.11 -35.33 8.78
C CYS A 172 -17.23 -34.10 7.89
N VAL A 173 -18.09 -34.17 6.86
CA VAL A 173 -18.37 -33.04 5.97
C VAL A 173 -19.85 -33.02 5.63
N GLU A 174 -20.48 -31.85 5.71
CA GLU A 174 -21.79 -31.58 5.12
C GLU A 174 -21.64 -30.64 3.92
N VAL A 175 -22.32 -30.96 2.82
CA VAL A 175 -22.39 -30.14 1.61
C VAL A 175 -23.83 -29.76 1.34
N HIS A 176 -24.07 -28.54 0.86
CA HIS A 176 -25.37 -27.93 0.65
C HIS A 176 -25.44 -27.24 -0.72
N ASN A 177 -26.57 -27.38 -1.40
CA ASN A 177 -26.88 -26.65 -2.63
C ASN A 177 -27.31 -25.20 -2.35
N GLN A 178 -27.06 -24.30 -3.29
CA GLN A 178 -27.60 -22.94 -3.31
C GLN A 178 -29.10 -22.93 -3.61
N LEU A 179 -29.59 -23.92 -4.38
CA LEU A 179 -30.99 -24.02 -4.81
C LEU A 179 -31.62 -25.35 -4.41
N THR A 180 -32.90 -25.33 -4.02
CA THR A 180 -33.67 -26.55 -3.71
C THR A 180 -33.91 -27.45 -4.93
N ASN A 181 -33.66 -26.94 -6.13
CA ASN A 181 -33.85 -27.60 -7.42
C ASN A 181 -32.60 -27.47 -8.30
N SER A 182 -31.41 -27.61 -7.69
CA SER A 182 -30.15 -27.62 -8.42
C SER A 182 -30.11 -28.71 -9.50
N THR A 183 -29.38 -28.46 -10.57
CA THR A 183 -29.17 -29.41 -11.68
C THR A 183 -28.14 -30.48 -11.34
N ASP A 184 -27.29 -30.18 -10.36
CA ASP A 184 -26.10 -30.90 -9.97
C ASP A 184 -25.83 -30.76 -8.47
N PHE A 185 -24.92 -31.61 -7.99
CA PHE A 185 -24.42 -31.63 -6.63
C PHE A 185 -23.11 -32.41 -6.63
N THR A 186 -22.06 -31.91 -5.97
CA THR A 186 -20.80 -32.65 -5.83
C THR A 186 -20.31 -32.61 -4.38
N CYS A 187 -19.82 -33.74 -3.87
CA CYS A 187 -19.16 -33.84 -2.56
C CYS A 187 -18.04 -34.88 -2.63
N ARG A 188 -16.80 -34.39 -2.80
CA ARG A 188 -15.57 -35.19 -2.83
C ARG A 188 -14.55 -34.58 -1.88
N ASN A 189 -14.15 -35.35 -0.87
CA ASN A 189 -13.29 -34.89 0.20
C ASN A 189 -12.05 -35.76 0.33
N PHE A 190 -10.91 -35.12 0.58
CA PHE A 190 -9.63 -35.80 0.77
C PHE A 190 -8.91 -35.27 2.00
N LEU A 191 -8.18 -36.15 2.66
CA LEU A 191 -7.35 -35.81 3.81
C LEU A 191 -5.96 -36.40 3.58
N SER A 192 -4.97 -35.53 3.49
CA SER A 192 -3.56 -35.88 3.30
C SER A 192 -2.73 -35.39 4.48
N VAL A 193 -1.74 -36.17 4.89
CA VAL A 193 -0.83 -35.86 5.99
C VAL A 193 0.59 -35.67 5.48
N GLY A 194 1.24 -34.63 5.96
CA GLY A 194 2.68 -34.42 5.80
C GLY A 194 3.41 -35.17 6.89
N VAL A 195 4.19 -36.18 6.52
CA VAL A 195 4.94 -37.02 7.46
C VAL A 195 6.42 -36.65 7.49
N ASN A 196 7.06 -36.79 8.64
CA ASN A 196 8.44 -36.37 8.86
C ASN A 196 9.51 -37.45 8.72
N ASN A 197 9.14 -38.60 8.19
CA ASN A 197 10.04 -39.74 8.09
C ASN A 197 9.87 -40.39 6.71
N PRO A 198 10.81 -41.25 6.28
CA PRO A 198 10.78 -41.83 4.94
C PRO A 198 9.83 -43.03 4.80
N SER A 199 9.12 -43.45 5.86
CA SER A 199 8.23 -44.62 5.82
C SER A 199 6.87 -44.23 5.26
N ILE A 200 6.30 -45.07 4.38
CA ILE A 200 4.96 -44.92 3.83
C ILE A 200 3.97 -45.69 4.73
N THR A 201 3.00 -44.99 5.30
CA THR A 201 2.05 -45.54 6.30
C THR A 201 0.60 -45.62 5.81
N TYR A 202 0.13 -44.63 5.05
CA TYR A 202 -1.28 -44.43 4.70
C TYR A 202 -1.56 -44.62 3.22
N GLY A 203 -0.64 -44.20 2.35
CA GLY A 203 -0.73 -44.46 0.91
C GLY A 203 -0.44 -43.27 0.01
N PRO A 204 -0.47 -43.50 -1.32
CA PRO A 204 -0.07 -42.49 -2.28
C PRO A 204 -1.06 -41.33 -2.34
N ILE A 205 -0.51 -40.14 -2.63
CA ILE A 205 -1.28 -38.95 -2.95
C ILE A 205 -2.03 -39.09 -4.30
N PRO A 206 -3.19 -38.43 -4.47
CA PRO A 206 -3.84 -38.31 -5.76
C PRO A 206 -2.93 -37.68 -6.82
N SER A 207 -3.12 -38.02 -8.09
CA SER A 207 -2.30 -37.49 -9.19
C SER A 207 -2.44 -35.97 -9.38
N TRP A 208 -3.56 -35.40 -8.96
CA TRP A 208 -3.78 -33.95 -8.96
C TRP A 208 -3.19 -33.26 -7.74
N PHE A 209 -2.82 -33.98 -6.68
CA PHE A 209 -2.36 -33.38 -5.43
C PHE A 209 -1.05 -32.62 -5.63
N THR A 210 -1.05 -31.34 -5.27
CA THR A 210 0.14 -30.51 -5.24
C THR A 210 0.53 -30.30 -3.78
N PRO A 211 1.72 -30.77 -3.33
CA PRO A 211 2.18 -30.52 -1.97
C PRO A 211 2.11 -29.03 -1.62
N PRO A 212 1.46 -28.67 -0.50
CA PRO A 212 1.40 -27.28 -0.08
C PRO A 212 2.81 -26.79 0.28
N PHE A 213 3.11 -25.57 -0.15
CA PHE A 213 4.35 -24.91 0.24
C PHE A 213 4.27 -24.48 1.71
N ILE A 214 5.24 -24.94 2.52
CA ILE A 214 5.39 -24.56 3.92
C ILE A 214 6.63 -23.70 4.05
N LEU A 215 6.44 -22.40 4.33
CA LEU A 215 7.54 -21.50 4.62
C LEU A 215 8.19 -21.93 5.95
N THR A 216 9.50 -22.18 5.96
CA THR A 216 10.23 -22.54 7.19
C THR A 216 11.15 -21.41 7.64
N SER A 217 11.75 -20.71 6.69
CA SER A 217 12.56 -19.52 6.91
C SER A 217 12.48 -18.54 5.75
N SER A 218 12.83 -17.29 6.02
CA SER A 218 12.94 -16.23 5.04
C SER A 218 14.03 -15.24 5.44
N ASN A 219 14.72 -14.66 4.46
CA ASN A 219 15.56 -13.48 4.66
C ASN A 219 14.75 -12.18 4.71
N LEU A 220 13.46 -12.21 4.39
CA LEU A 220 12.51 -11.13 4.63
C LEU A 220 11.79 -11.35 5.98
N PRO A 221 11.29 -10.28 6.63
CA PRO A 221 10.32 -10.41 7.70
C PRO A 221 9.17 -11.34 7.33
N ILE A 222 8.70 -12.13 8.29
CA ILE A 222 7.55 -13.01 8.11
C ILE A 222 6.36 -12.42 8.86
N VAL A 223 5.28 -12.12 8.14
CA VAL A 223 4.02 -11.62 8.71
C VAL A 223 3.03 -12.76 8.74
N VAL A 224 2.54 -13.11 9.94
CA VAL A 224 1.56 -14.17 10.17
C VAL A 224 0.24 -13.52 10.56
N LEU A 225 -0.78 -13.72 9.74
CA LEU A 225 -2.15 -13.26 9.94
C LEU A 225 -3.05 -14.45 10.26
N ASP A 226 -3.89 -14.29 11.28
CA ASP A 226 -4.93 -15.26 11.63
C ASP A 226 -6.27 -14.53 11.77
N THR A 227 -7.20 -14.87 10.87
CA THR A 227 -8.59 -14.39 10.87
C THR A 227 -9.54 -15.49 11.33
N TYR A 228 -9.03 -16.56 11.95
CA TYR A 228 -9.79 -17.70 12.41
C TYR A 228 -10.63 -18.34 11.29
N ASN A 229 -10.07 -18.35 10.07
CA ASN A 229 -10.72 -18.78 8.83
C ASN A 229 -11.98 -17.98 8.46
N VAL A 230 -12.19 -16.79 9.03
CA VAL A 230 -13.23 -15.86 8.60
C VAL A 230 -12.76 -15.16 7.32
N ASP A 231 -13.64 -15.14 6.31
CA ASP A 231 -13.42 -14.44 5.05
C ASP A 231 -13.26 -12.94 5.28
N ILE A 232 -12.19 -12.39 4.70
CA ILE A 232 -11.90 -10.96 4.80
C ILE A 232 -12.75 -10.20 3.76
N PRO A 233 -13.70 -9.34 4.15
CA PRO A 233 -14.49 -8.52 3.22
C PRO A 233 -13.69 -7.29 2.74
N ASP A 234 -14.25 -6.51 1.81
CA ASP A 234 -13.68 -5.19 1.41
C ASP A 234 -13.95 -4.11 2.47
N GLU A 235 -15.14 -4.14 3.05
CA GLU A 235 -15.57 -3.38 4.22
C GLU A 235 -16.78 -4.14 4.81
N PRO A 236 -16.96 -4.24 6.13
CA PRO A 236 -16.11 -3.64 7.17
C PRO A 236 -14.95 -4.54 7.61
N LYS A 237 -13.92 -3.94 8.23
CA LYS A 237 -12.85 -4.71 8.89
C LYS A 237 -13.40 -5.77 9.84
N ILE A 238 -12.81 -6.97 9.78
CA ILE A 238 -13.05 -8.07 10.73
C ILE A 238 -11.89 -8.18 11.72
N ASP A 239 -12.14 -8.75 12.89
CA ASP A 239 -11.08 -8.99 13.88
C ASP A 239 -10.14 -10.12 13.46
N GLY A 240 -8.88 -10.01 13.86
CA GLY A 240 -7.85 -11.02 13.67
C GLY A 240 -6.62 -10.78 14.55
N THR A 241 -5.57 -11.55 14.32
CA THR A 241 -4.27 -11.33 14.95
C THR A 241 -3.16 -11.21 13.91
N MET A 242 -2.14 -10.44 14.26
CA MET A 242 -0.92 -10.32 13.48
C MET A 242 0.29 -10.60 14.37
N GLY A 243 1.15 -11.50 13.92
CA GLY A 243 2.49 -11.72 14.44
C GLY A 243 3.54 -11.38 13.38
N ILE A 244 4.62 -10.71 13.76
CA ILE A 244 5.74 -10.37 12.87
C ILE A 244 7.03 -10.95 13.45
N ILE A 245 7.73 -11.72 12.63
CA ILE A 245 9.06 -12.26 12.91
C ILE A 245 10.09 -11.47 12.12
N TYR A 246 11.00 -10.80 12.82
CA TYR A 246 12.11 -10.05 12.23
C TYR A 246 13.31 -10.02 13.18
N ASN A 247 14.36 -10.77 12.82
CA ASN A 247 15.60 -10.89 13.58
C ASN A 247 16.62 -9.77 13.28
N GLY A 248 16.23 -8.76 12.49
CA GLY A 248 17.08 -7.67 12.02
C GLY A 248 17.54 -7.84 10.56
N ASP A 249 18.13 -6.79 10.01
CA ASP A 249 18.60 -6.79 8.63
C ASP A 249 19.73 -7.81 8.42
N ASN A 250 19.69 -8.49 7.28
CA ASN A 250 20.63 -9.57 6.90
C ASN A 250 20.62 -10.78 7.85
N GLN A 251 19.62 -10.92 8.71
CA GLN A 251 19.40 -12.12 9.52
C GLN A 251 18.28 -12.96 8.92
N ILE A 252 18.39 -14.28 9.04
CA ILE A 252 17.34 -15.20 8.63
C ILE A 252 16.25 -15.24 9.72
N ASN A 253 15.00 -15.13 9.29
CA ASN A 253 13.80 -15.31 10.09
C ASN A 253 13.33 -16.74 9.96
N TYR A 254 13.06 -17.41 11.09
CA TYR A 254 12.53 -18.76 11.10
C TYR A 254 11.11 -18.76 11.64
N MET A 255 10.24 -19.59 11.08
CA MET A 255 8.87 -19.76 11.58
C MET A 255 8.80 -20.28 13.03
N SER A 256 9.90 -20.83 13.54
CA SER A 256 10.05 -21.27 14.93
C SER A 256 10.46 -20.14 15.89
N ASN A 257 10.78 -18.95 15.40
CA ASN A 257 11.13 -17.82 16.24
C ASN A 257 9.87 -17.22 16.89
N PRO A 258 9.99 -16.61 18.08
CA PRO A 258 8.89 -15.83 18.64
C PRO A 258 8.58 -14.64 17.73
N PHE A 259 7.33 -14.18 17.77
CA PHE A 259 6.94 -12.90 17.20
C PHE A 259 7.62 -11.77 17.99
N ASN A 260 8.76 -11.31 17.48
CA ASN A 260 9.69 -10.40 18.16
C ASN A 260 9.57 -8.95 17.70
N GLU A 261 8.98 -8.70 16.54
CA GLU A 261 8.71 -7.35 16.03
C GLU A 261 7.34 -6.85 16.49
N PHE A 262 6.30 -7.69 16.33
CA PHE A 262 4.95 -7.36 16.79
C PHE A 262 4.14 -8.63 17.05
N TYR A 263 3.31 -8.62 18.07
CA TYR A 263 2.23 -9.58 18.25
C TYR A 263 1.03 -8.92 18.92
N GLY A 264 -0.14 -8.99 18.29
CA GLY A 264 -1.33 -8.40 18.88
C GLY A 264 -2.59 -8.57 18.03
N GLN A 265 -3.68 -8.04 18.56
CA GLN A 265 -4.95 -7.96 17.86
C GLN A 265 -4.88 -6.91 16.75
N ILE A 266 -5.55 -7.22 15.65
CA ILE A 266 -5.75 -6.31 14.53
C ILE A 266 -7.20 -6.37 14.07
N ALA A 267 -7.58 -5.38 13.28
CA ALA A 267 -8.69 -5.52 12.35
C ALA A 267 -8.19 -5.45 10.91
N ILE A 268 -8.78 -6.25 10.04
CA ILE A 268 -8.33 -6.48 8.67
C ILE A 268 -9.48 -6.44 7.68
N GLU A 269 -9.23 -5.80 6.54
CA GLU A 269 -10.12 -5.78 5.37
C GLU A 269 -9.30 -5.90 4.08
N LYS A 270 -9.92 -6.34 3.00
CA LYS A 270 -9.37 -6.19 1.65
C LYS A 270 -9.36 -4.70 1.32
N ARG A 271 -8.43 -4.29 0.45
CA ARG A 271 -8.36 -2.91 -0.01
C ARG A 271 -8.01 -2.79 -1.47
N GLY A 272 -8.28 -1.60 -1.98
CA GLY A 272 -7.97 -1.19 -3.35
C GLY A 272 -9.22 -1.19 -4.22
N SER A 273 -9.10 -0.61 -5.41
CA SER A 273 -10.22 -0.52 -6.35
C SER A 273 -10.09 -1.61 -7.41
N SER A 274 -9.40 -1.32 -8.52
CA SER A 274 -9.13 -2.32 -9.55
C SER A 274 -8.28 -3.48 -9.04
N SER A 275 -7.37 -3.24 -8.08
CA SER A 275 -6.53 -4.31 -7.53
C SER A 275 -7.31 -5.36 -6.75
N ASN A 276 -8.51 -5.03 -6.26
CA ASN A 276 -9.34 -5.97 -5.52
C ASN A 276 -9.90 -7.09 -6.41
N THR A 277 -9.82 -6.97 -7.74
CA THR A 277 -10.22 -8.05 -8.66
C THR A 277 -9.11 -9.08 -8.88
N PHE A 278 -7.86 -8.80 -8.50
CA PHE A 278 -6.74 -9.72 -8.71
C PHE A 278 -6.77 -10.90 -7.73
N PRO A 279 -6.24 -12.09 -8.09
CA PRO A 279 -6.19 -13.24 -7.19
C PRO A 279 -5.47 -12.95 -5.86
N MET A 280 -4.34 -12.25 -5.92
CA MET A 280 -3.59 -11.82 -4.73
C MET A 280 -4.16 -10.50 -4.20
N LYS A 281 -4.73 -10.53 -3.00
CA LYS A 281 -5.44 -9.38 -2.39
C LYS A 281 -4.50 -8.53 -1.55
N SER A 282 -4.67 -7.22 -1.59
CA SER A 282 -4.05 -6.29 -0.63
C SER A 282 -4.95 -6.12 0.59
N TYR A 283 -4.35 -5.82 1.75
CA TYR A 283 -5.08 -5.67 3.01
C TYR A 283 -4.83 -4.32 3.69
N GLY A 284 -5.90 -3.74 4.24
CA GLY A 284 -5.82 -2.68 5.24
C GLY A 284 -5.78 -3.31 6.63
N LEU A 285 -4.87 -2.84 7.48
CA LEU A 285 -4.67 -3.36 8.83
C LEU A 285 -4.78 -2.24 9.85
N GLU A 286 -5.46 -2.52 10.95
CA GLU A 286 -5.59 -1.62 12.10
C GLU A 286 -5.13 -2.34 13.36
N THR A 287 -4.07 -1.90 14.03
CA THR A 287 -3.67 -2.51 15.31
C THR A 287 -4.59 -2.08 16.44
N ARG A 288 -5.03 -3.06 17.24
CA ARG A 288 -6.02 -2.88 18.31
C ARG A 288 -5.47 -3.30 19.67
N GLY A 289 -5.89 -2.58 20.71
CA GLY A 289 -5.60 -2.90 22.11
C GLY A 289 -6.65 -3.83 22.70
N PRO A 290 -6.49 -4.24 23.98
CA PRO A 290 -7.56 -4.87 24.73
C PRO A 290 -8.79 -3.94 24.69
N ASP A 291 -9.97 -4.47 24.31
CA ASP A 291 -11.23 -3.74 24.06
C ASP A 291 -11.43 -3.16 22.65
N SER A 292 -10.67 -3.62 21.65
CA SER A 292 -10.84 -3.24 20.23
C SER A 292 -10.69 -1.74 19.93
N VAL A 293 -10.00 -1.02 20.81
CA VAL A 293 -9.64 0.40 20.61
C VAL A 293 -8.37 0.48 19.78
N ASN A 294 -8.28 1.48 18.89
CA ASN A 294 -7.07 1.77 18.13
C ASN A 294 -5.84 1.83 19.05
N TYR A 295 -4.81 1.07 18.69
CA TYR A 295 -3.58 0.99 19.46
C TYR A 295 -2.39 1.34 18.56
N ASN A 296 -1.81 2.51 18.80
CA ASN A 296 -0.65 2.96 18.05
C ASN A 296 0.58 2.14 18.44
N VAL A 297 1.26 1.59 17.44
CA VAL A 297 2.47 0.79 17.62
C VAL A 297 3.59 1.30 16.72
N SER A 298 4.84 1.10 17.12
CA SER A 298 6.00 1.27 16.24
C SER A 298 6.28 -0.08 15.58
N LEU A 299 6.35 -0.12 14.26
CA LEU A 299 6.81 -1.28 13.49
C LEU A 299 8.11 -0.91 12.79
N PHE A 300 9.15 -1.73 12.91
CA PHE A 300 10.49 -1.54 12.33
C PHE A 300 11.11 -0.17 12.68
N ASP A 301 10.90 0.27 13.91
CA ASP A 301 11.28 1.61 14.40
C ASP A 301 10.65 2.78 13.62
N TRP A 302 9.51 2.56 12.96
CA TRP A 302 8.75 3.61 12.30
C TRP A 302 7.93 4.42 13.30
N PRO A 303 7.59 5.69 12.98
CA PRO A 303 6.68 6.49 13.79
C PRO A 303 5.38 5.75 14.11
N SER A 304 4.97 5.83 15.37
CA SER A 304 3.88 5.00 15.86
C SER A 304 2.53 5.41 15.27
N ASP A 305 1.76 4.42 14.80
CA ASP A 305 0.40 4.59 14.31
C ASP A 305 -0.38 3.28 14.49
N ASN A 306 -1.67 3.31 14.19
CA ASN A 306 -2.52 2.13 14.21
C ASN A 306 -2.89 1.65 12.80
N ASP A 307 -2.76 2.50 11.78
CA ASP A 307 -3.15 2.17 10.41
C ASP A 307 -1.95 1.76 9.53
N TRP A 308 -2.00 0.53 9.02
CA TRP A 308 -0.99 -0.10 8.19
C TRP A 308 -1.59 -0.73 6.94
N ILE A 309 -0.74 -1.01 5.96
CA ILE A 309 -1.13 -1.57 4.67
C ILE A 309 -0.23 -2.73 4.34
N LEU A 310 -0.84 -3.84 3.96
CA LEU A 310 -0.14 -4.98 3.38
C LEU A 310 -0.48 -5.04 1.89
N TYR A 311 0.39 -4.45 1.07
CA TYR A 311 0.19 -4.33 -0.37
C TYR A 311 0.67 -5.56 -1.12
N ALA A 312 -0.20 -6.09 -1.99
CA ALA A 312 0.11 -7.16 -2.92
C ALA A 312 0.58 -6.60 -4.27
N PRO A 313 1.87 -6.70 -4.63
CA PRO A 313 2.39 -6.26 -5.94
C PRO A 313 2.04 -7.23 -7.07
N TYR A 314 0.79 -7.70 -7.18
CA TYR A 314 0.41 -8.80 -8.10
C TYR A 314 0.76 -8.52 -9.57
N THR A 315 0.49 -7.33 -10.07
CA THR A 315 0.78 -6.95 -11.47
C THR A 315 2.17 -6.36 -11.63
N ASP A 316 2.84 -6.03 -10.52
CA ASP A 316 4.21 -5.54 -10.51
C ASP A 316 5.16 -6.74 -10.36
N LYS A 317 5.55 -7.31 -11.50
CA LYS A 317 6.45 -8.48 -11.50
C LYS A 317 7.88 -8.19 -11.03
N SER A 318 8.22 -6.93 -10.79
CA SER A 318 9.47 -6.57 -10.11
C SER A 318 9.33 -6.62 -8.58
N LEU A 319 8.09 -6.58 -8.06
CA LEU A 319 7.73 -6.49 -6.64
C LEU A 319 8.16 -5.18 -5.94
N ILE A 320 8.85 -4.27 -6.63
CA ILE A 320 9.60 -3.17 -6.01
C ILE A 320 9.23 -1.77 -6.48
N ARG A 321 8.28 -1.57 -7.41
CA ARG A 321 8.03 -0.23 -7.99
C ARG A 321 7.57 0.81 -6.97
N ASN A 322 6.66 0.43 -6.07
CA ASN A 322 6.25 1.29 -4.96
C ASN A 322 7.39 1.48 -3.95
N VAL A 323 8.13 0.41 -3.63
CA VAL A 323 9.27 0.45 -2.69
C VAL A 323 10.34 1.43 -3.17
N LEU A 324 10.67 1.39 -4.47
CA LEU A 324 11.61 2.30 -5.12
C LEU A 324 11.13 3.74 -4.99
N THR A 325 9.91 4.05 -5.43
CA THR A 325 9.40 5.42 -5.40
C THR A 325 9.37 6.00 -3.99
N TYR A 326 8.86 5.25 -3.02
CA TYR A 326 8.69 5.80 -1.67
C TYR A 326 10.03 6.00 -0.98
N ASP A 327 11.03 5.17 -1.28
CA ASP A 327 12.38 5.40 -0.78
C ASP A 327 13.02 6.65 -1.37
N LEU A 328 12.96 6.82 -2.70
CA LEU A 328 13.47 8.02 -3.36
C LEU A 328 12.78 9.29 -2.84
N GLY A 329 11.45 9.25 -2.63
CA GLY A 329 10.71 10.37 -2.03
C GLY A 329 11.23 10.77 -0.65
N ARG A 330 11.54 9.79 0.21
CA ARG A 330 12.15 10.04 1.53
C ARG A 330 13.56 10.60 1.42
N GLN A 331 14.39 10.05 0.52
CA GLN A 331 15.75 10.54 0.31
C GLN A 331 15.76 12.00 -0.20
N MET A 332 14.75 12.40 -0.96
CA MET A 332 14.57 13.79 -1.42
C MET A 332 14.13 14.76 -0.31
N GLY A 333 13.90 14.26 0.92
CA GLY A 333 13.54 15.07 2.10
C GLY A 333 12.03 15.25 2.31
N GLN A 334 11.20 14.61 1.48
CA GLN A 334 9.75 14.63 1.62
C GLN A 334 9.27 13.40 2.39
N TYR A 335 8.15 13.50 3.11
CA TYR A 335 7.51 12.29 3.60
C TYR A 335 6.97 11.48 2.41
N ALA A 336 7.33 10.20 2.38
CA ALA A 336 6.69 9.16 1.60
C ALA A 336 6.61 7.88 2.45
N PRO A 337 5.58 7.03 2.27
CA PRO A 337 5.33 5.89 3.14
C PRO A 337 6.55 4.98 3.30
N ARG A 338 6.98 4.72 4.53
CA ARG A 338 7.99 3.70 4.83
C ARG A 338 7.44 2.33 4.45
N THR A 339 8.35 1.46 3.99
CA THR A 339 8.02 0.14 3.44
C THR A 339 8.97 -0.92 3.95
N LYS A 340 8.46 -2.13 4.15
CA LYS A 340 9.26 -3.34 4.39
C LYS A 340 8.71 -4.45 3.49
N LEU A 341 9.56 -5.02 2.64
CA LEU A 341 9.23 -6.26 1.92
C LEU A 341 9.11 -7.39 2.95
N CYS A 342 8.09 -8.24 2.80
CA CYS A 342 7.81 -9.33 3.73
C CYS A 342 7.17 -10.52 3.01
N GLU A 343 7.28 -11.69 3.63
CA GLU A 343 6.53 -12.88 3.22
C GLU A 343 5.36 -13.10 4.17
N VAL A 344 4.20 -13.46 3.61
CA VAL A 344 2.96 -13.48 4.38
C VAL A 344 2.38 -14.89 4.47
N ILE A 345 1.97 -15.24 5.69
CA ILE A 345 1.18 -16.42 5.99
C ILE A 345 -0.18 -15.95 6.48
N LEU A 346 -1.26 -16.38 5.82
CA LEU A 346 -2.64 -16.10 6.22
C LEU A 346 -3.33 -17.42 6.55
N ASN A 347 -3.86 -17.53 7.77
CA ASN A 347 -4.53 -18.73 8.27
C ASN A 347 -3.69 -20.01 8.07
N GLY A 348 -2.38 -19.91 8.33
CA GLY A 348 -1.42 -21.01 8.15
C GLY A 348 -0.94 -21.25 6.71
N SER A 349 -1.50 -20.56 5.72
CA SER A 349 -1.13 -20.72 4.30
C SER A 349 -0.22 -19.60 3.82
N TYR A 350 0.86 -19.95 3.11
CA TYR A 350 1.72 -18.98 2.44
C TYR A 350 0.98 -18.30 1.27
N ILE A 351 0.99 -16.97 1.25
CA ILE A 351 0.26 -16.19 0.22
C ILE A 351 1.16 -15.27 -0.62
N GLY A 352 2.49 -15.35 -0.47
CA GLY A 352 3.45 -14.66 -1.34
C GLY A 352 4.21 -13.51 -0.67
N VAL A 353 4.88 -12.71 -1.51
CA VAL A 353 5.66 -11.53 -1.11
C VAL A 353 4.77 -10.29 -1.14
N TYR A 354 4.78 -9.53 -0.04
CA TYR A 354 4.01 -8.30 0.14
C TYR A 354 4.92 -7.14 0.53
N VAL A 355 4.39 -5.93 0.40
CA VAL A 355 4.99 -4.72 0.97
C VAL A 355 4.14 -4.27 2.15
N LEU A 356 4.66 -4.43 3.38
CA LEU A 356 4.10 -3.80 4.56
C LEU A 356 4.50 -2.32 4.55
N MET A 357 3.53 -1.42 4.65
CA MET A 357 3.78 0.02 4.51
C MET A 357 2.87 0.89 5.40
N GLU A 358 3.32 2.12 5.62
CA GLU A 358 2.51 3.16 6.27
C GLU A 358 1.31 3.57 5.41
N ARG A 359 0.19 3.91 6.07
CA ARG A 359 -0.93 4.62 5.42
C ARG A 359 -0.62 6.12 5.40
N ILE A 360 -0.99 6.83 4.33
CA ILE A 360 -0.97 8.30 4.33
C ILE A 360 -2.00 8.77 5.36
N LYS A 361 -1.53 9.51 6.37
CA LYS A 361 -2.32 10.05 7.47
C LYS A 361 -1.55 11.20 8.12
N ILE A 362 -2.27 12.13 8.74
CA ILE A 362 -1.71 13.16 9.60
C ILE A 362 -1.21 12.50 10.89
N ASN A 363 0.10 12.51 11.09
CA ASN A 363 0.75 11.98 12.29
C ASN A 363 2.20 12.51 12.35
N PRO A 364 2.73 12.88 13.53
CA PRO A 364 4.17 13.09 13.71
C PRO A 364 5.02 11.99 13.07
N GLY A 365 5.93 12.38 12.18
CA GLY A 365 6.81 11.45 11.44
C GLY A 365 6.21 10.82 10.17
N ARG A 366 4.91 11.06 9.89
CA ARG A 366 4.25 10.81 8.60
C ARG A 366 4.03 12.13 7.85
N VAL A 367 2.79 12.45 7.46
CA VAL A 367 2.46 13.81 7.01
C VAL A 367 2.48 14.73 8.22
N ASN A 368 3.61 15.42 8.39
CA ASN A 368 3.88 16.23 9.55
C ASN A 368 3.18 17.60 9.43
N VAL A 369 1.87 17.60 9.67
CA VAL A 369 1.04 18.78 9.87
C VAL A 369 0.28 18.61 11.18
N ASP A 370 0.00 19.70 11.87
CA ASP A 370 -0.81 19.61 13.10
C ASP A 370 -2.23 19.09 12.77
N PRO A 371 -2.76 18.12 13.54
CA PRO A 371 -4.11 17.62 13.35
C PRO A 371 -5.16 18.68 13.67
N LEU A 372 -6.34 18.51 13.07
CA LEU A 372 -7.46 19.43 13.19
C LEU A 372 -8.56 18.81 14.06
N ASN A 373 -8.86 19.42 15.20
CA ASN A 373 -10.01 19.05 16.01
C ASN A 373 -11.28 19.71 15.45
N TYR A 374 -12.45 19.11 15.69
CA TYR A 374 -13.73 19.67 15.23
C TYR A 374 -14.00 21.11 15.71
N THR A 375 -13.42 21.52 16.84
CA THR A 375 -13.60 22.86 17.43
C THR A 375 -12.62 23.92 16.89
N ASP A 376 -11.59 23.51 16.14
CA ASP A 376 -10.55 24.38 15.59
C ASP A 376 -11.10 25.20 14.41
N THR A 377 -11.83 26.27 14.72
CA THR A 377 -12.63 27.05 13.76
C THR A 377 -12.16 28.50 13.60
N LEU A 378 -11.10 28.90 14.31
CA LEU A 378 -10.60 30.27 14.35
C LEU A 378 -9.09 30.34 14.17
N ASP A 379 -8.62 31.53 13.80
CA ASP A 379 -7.21 31.91 13.74
C ASP A 379 -6.32 30.88 13.04
N ASN A 380 -5.12 30.66 13.56
CA ASN A 380 -4.11 29.78 12.96
C ASN A 380 -4.54 28.31 12.90
N GLN A 381 -5.36 27.83 13.85
CA GLN A 381 -5.75 26.41 13.92
C GLN A 381 -6.58 25.99 12.70
N LEU A 382 -7.47 26.87 12.23
CA LEU A 382 -8.27 26.67 11.02
C LEU A 382 -7.40 26.58 9.74
N THR A 383 -6.19 27.14 9.76
CA THR A 383 -5.45 27.42 8.52
C THR A 383 -4.71 26.25 7.89
N GLY A 384 -4.67 25.09 8.54
CA GLY A 384 -3.93 23.90 8.10
C GLY A 384 -4.39 22.64 8.82
N GLY A 385 -3.70 21.52 8.59
CA GLY A 385 -4.13 20.21 9.10
C GLY A 385 -5.10 19.50 8.15
N TYR A 386 -4.89 19.68 6.84
CA TYR A 386 -5.71 19.05 5.80
C TYR A 386 -4.83 18.24 4.85
N ILE A 387 -5.23 17.00 4.57
CA ILE A 387 -4.80 16.22 3.43
C ILE A 387 -6.00 16.09 2.50
N ILE A 388 -5.83 16.55 1.27
CA ILE A 388 -6.82 16.48 0.20
C ILE A 388 -6.25 15.64 -0.93
N LYS A 389 -7.12 15.07 -1.76
CA LYS A 389 -6.70 14.31 -2.93
C LYS A 389 -7.57 14.57 -4.16
N VAL A 390 -6.97 14.38 -5.32
CA VAL A 390 -7.67 14.18 -6.60
C VAL A 390 -7.57 12.69 -6.92
N ASP A 391 -8.73 12.04 -6.98
CA ASP A 391 -8.82 10.59 -7.02
C ASP A 391 -10.13 10.11 -7.66
N LYS A 392 -10.20 8.83 -8.01
CA LYS A 392 -11.41 8.16 -8.48
C LYS A 392 -12.47 8.15 -7.38
N THR A 393 -13.75 8.10 -7.78
CA THR A 393 -14.87 7.87 -6.86
C THR A 393 -15.27 6.40 -6.75
N THR A 394 -14.66 5.53 -7.58
CA THR A 394 -14.85 4.08 -7.46
C THR A 394 -14.29 3.59 -6.12
N SER A 395 -14.95 2.62 -5.49
CA SER A 395 -14.59 2.10 -4.16
C SER A 395 -14.72 3.12 -3.03
N GLY A 396 -15.81 3.90 -3.01
CA GLY A 396 -16.22 4.70 -1.85
C GLY A 396 -15.67 6.12 -1.78
N GLY A 397 -14.95 6.61 -2.79
CA GLY A 397 -14.43 7.98 -2.83
C GLY A 397 -15.55 9.02 -2.86
N VAL A 398 -15.56 9.94 -1.90
CA VAL A 398 -16.58 10.99 -1.75
C VAL A 398 -16.08 12.32 -2.32
N ILE A 399 -16.79 12.86 -3.31
CA ILE A 399 -16.52 14.19 -3.85
C ILE A 399 -16.86 15.23 -2.76
N ALA A 400 -15.85 15.98 -2.32
CA ALA A 400 -16.02 17.06 -1.36
C ALA A 400 -16.41 18.37 -2.06
N TRP A 401 -15.73 18.72 -3.15
CA TRP A 401 -16.15 19.79 -4.06
C TRP A 401 -15.57 19.63 -5.47
N THR A 402 -16.13 20.37 -6.42
CA THR A 402 -15.61 20.49 -7.79
C THR A 402 -14.78 21.77 -7.92
N SER A 403 -13.61 21.67 -8.54
CA SER A 403 -12.80 22.85 -8.90
C SER A 403 -13.60 23.80 -9.81
N PRO A 404 -13.43 25.13 -9.67
CA PRO A 404 -13.96 26.09 -10.63
C PRO A 404 -13.28 26.02 -12.02
N TYR A 405 -12.20 25.24 -12.14
CA TYR A 405 -11.46 25.05 -13.38
C TYR A 405 -11.53 23.59 -13.85
N THR A 406 -11.45 23.40 -15.17
CA THR A 406 -11.39 22.07 -15.78
C THR A 406 -9.95 21.54 -15.84
N ALA A 407 -9.83 20.27 -16.18
CA ALA A 407 -8.57 19.63 -16.52
C ALA A 407 -7.79 20.37 -17.62
N GLN A 408 -6.51 20.02 -17.77
CA GLN A 408 -5.65 20.56 -18.82
C GLN A 408 -6.18 20.21 -20.22
N ALA A 409 -6.27 21.21 -21.10
CA ALA A 409 -6.58 21.00 -22.51
C ALA A 409 -5.58 20.00 -23.16
N PRO A 410 -6.03 19.11 -24.05
CA PRO A 410 -7.28 19.16 -24.81
C PRO A 410 -8.51 18.63 -24.07
N SER A 411 -8.35 18.11 -22.86
CA SER A 411 -9.49 17.72 -22.04
C SER A 411 -10.25 18.94 -21.50
N ASN A 412 -11.55 18.77 -21.26
CA ASN A 412 -12.38 19.73 -20.53
C ASN A 412 -13.11 19.08 -19.34
N GLY A 413 -12.63 17.92 -18.90
CA GLY A 413 -13.24 17.17 -17.80
C GLY A 413 -13.22 17.94 -16.47
N PRO A 414 -14.19 17.64 -15.57
CA PRO A 414 -14.23 18.25 -14.25
C PRO A 414 -13.09 17.73 -13.36
N LEU A 415 -12.62 18.58 -12.44
CA LEU A 415 -11.66 18.20 -11.41
C LEU A 415 -12.37 18.12 -10.05
N TYR A 416 -12.30 16.95 -9.41
CA TYR A 416 -12.96 16.70 -8.13
C TYR A 416 -11.93 16.57 -7.02
N TYR A 417 -12.15 17.30 -5.94
CA TYR A 417 -11.38 17.15 -4.71
C TYR A 417 -12.13 16.27 -3.73
N GLN A 418 -11.38 15.45 -3.01
CA GLN A 418 -11.85 14.62 -1.91
C GLN A 418 -11.05 14.98 -0.65
N MET A 419 -11.70 14.88 0.51
CA MET A 419 -11.02 14.98 1.81
C MET A 419 -10.45 13.61 2.17
N HIS A 420 -9.15 13.54 2.44
CA HIS A 420 -8.49 12.29 2.84
C HIS A 420 -8.29 12.22 4.35
N ASP A 421 -7.79 13.31 4.95
CA ASP A 421 -7.60 13.40 6.40
C ASP A 421 -7.67 14.87 6.86
N PRO A 422 -8.59 15.24 7.76
CA PRO A 422 -9.70 14.42 8.24
C PRO A 422 -10.71 14.12 7.12
N GLU A 423 -11.49 13.06 7.29
CA GLU A 423 -12.57 12.71 6.35
C GLU A 423 -13.67 13.79 6.32
N LEU A 424 -14.41 13.88 5.22
CA LEU A 424 -15.41 14.92 5.01
C LEU A 424 -16.49 14.97 6.12
N SER A 425 -16.91 13.81 6.61
CA SER A 425 -17.92 13.68 7.67
C SER A 425 -17.42 14.16 9.04
N ALA A 426 -16.10 14.22 9.25
CA ALA A 426 -15.47 14.65 10.49
C ALA A 426 -15.17 16.15 10.55
N LEU A 427 -15.37 16.89 9.44
CA LEU A 427 -15.04 18.32 9.35
C LEU A 427 -16.15 19.22 9.88
N HIS A 428 -15.75 20.30 10.58
CA HIS A 428 -16.64 21.43 10.83
C HIS A 428 -16.92 22.20 9.52
N PRO A 429 -18.13 22.75 9.32
CA PRO A 429 -18.45 23.53 8.11
C PRO A 429 -17.46 24.67 7.81
N ASP A 430 -16.97 25.38 8.82
CA ASP A 430 -15.98 26.46 8.64
C ASP A 430 -14.61 25.94 8.17
N GLN A 431 -14.20 24.77 8.63
CA GLN A 431 -12.96 24.10 8.20
C GLN A 431 -13.06 23.68 6.74
N PHE A 432 -14.18 23.05 6.37
CA PHE A 432 -14.46 22.71 4.98
C PHE A 432 -14.49 23.96 4.08
N ASN A 433 -15.18 25.01 4.50
CA ASN A 433 -15.24 26.27 3.74
C ASN A 433 -13.87 26.92 3.60
N TYR A 434 -13.03 26.89 4.63
CA TYR A 434 -11.68 27.42 4.59
C TYR A 434 -10.83 26.69 3.55
N ILE A 435 -10.70 25.36 3.62
CA ILE A 435 -9.81 24.61 2.72
C ILE A 435 -10.27 24.71 1.26
N LYS A 436 -11.59 24.61 1.02
CA LYS A 436 -12.19 24.81 -0.30
C LYS A 436 -11.86 26.20 -0.87
N THR A 437 -12.04 27.25 -0.05
CA THR A 437 -11.77 28.63 -0.47
C THR A 437 -10.29 28.84 -0.75
N TYR A 438 -9.40 28.31 0.10
CA TYR A 438 -7.96 28.41 -0.07
C TYR A 438 -7.51 27.76 -1.39
N VAL A 439 -7.98 26.54 -1.67
CA VAL A 439 -7.66 25.82 -2.91
C VAL A 439 -8.19 26.56 -4.13
N ASN A 440 -9.44 27.05 -4.09
CA ASN A 440 -10.00 27.85 -5.18
C ASN A 440 -9.21 29.13 -5.44
N ASN A 441 -8.75 29.82 -4.39
CA ASN A 441 -7.93 31.02 -4.51
C ASN A 441 -6.55 30.71 -5.09
N TRP A 442 -5.94 29.59 -4.69
CA TRP A 442 -4.69 29.11 -5.28
C TRP A 442 -4.85 28.82 -6.77
N GLU A 443 -5.86 28.05 -7.17
CA GLU A 443 -6.12 27.76 -8.58
C GLU A 443 -6.42 29.04 -9.37
N THR A 444 -7.12 30.01 -8.75
CA THR A 444 -7.41 31.31 -9.35
C THR A 444 -6.13 32.12 -9.59
N ALA A 445 -5.26 32.20 -8.58
CA ALA A 445 -3.96 32.86 -8.70
C ALA A 445 -3.10 32.21 -9.80
N LEU A 446 -3.10 30.87 -9.85
CA LEU A 446 -2.36 30.09 -10.86
C LEU A 446 -2.93 30.29 -12.27
N LYS A 447 -4.25 30.40 -12.43
CA LYS A 447 -4.87 30.66 -13.75
C LYS A 447 -4.70 32.12 -14.21
N SER A 448 -4.48 33.05 -13.29
CA SER A 448 -4.42 34.48 -13.59
C SER A 448 -3.26 34.87 -14.52
N VAL A 449 -3.31 36.09 -15.06
CA VAL A 449 -2.19 36.67 -15.83
C VAL A 449 -0.94 36.92 -14.98
N ASN A 450 -1.11 37.10 -13.67
CA ASN A 450 -0.03 37.37 -12.71
C ASN A 450 0.47 36.10 -12.01
N PHE A 451 0.19 34.91 -12.56
CA PHE A 451 0.47 33.63 -11.92
C PHE A 451 1.93 33.46 -11.48
N ALA A 452 2.88 34.00 -12.25
CA ALA A 452 4.32 33.94 -11.96
C ALA A 452 4.79 34.94 -10.88
N ASN A 453 3.96 35.93 -10.52
CA ASN A 453 4.34 36.93 -9.52
C ASN A 453 4.59 36.26 -8.15
N PRO A 454 5.73 36.53 -7.47
CA PRO A 454 6.08 35.85 -6.23
C PRO A 454 5.14 36.14 -5.06
N GLN A 455 4.45 37.28 -5.06
CA GLN A 455 3.62 37.76 -3.93
C GLN A 455 2.12 37.54 -4.13
N ILE A 456 1.64 37.61 -5.37
CA ILE A 456 0.20 37.49 -5.69
C ILE A 456 -0.12 36.32 -6.62
N GLY A 457 0.91 35.64 -7.13
CA GLY A 457 0.78 34.44 -7.96
C GLY A 457 0.75 33.15 -7.15
N PHE A 458 1.02 32.02 -7.81
CA PHE A 458 0.87 30.71 -7.17
C PHE A 458 1.82 30.49 -5.97
N ARG A 459 3.01 31.11 -5.98
CA ARG A 459 4.01 30.99 -4.90
C ARG A 459 3.55 31.55 -3.55
N ALA A 460 2.55 32.43 -3.55
CA ALA A 460 1.92 32.92 -2.32
C ALA A 460 1.13 31.80 -1.62
N TYR A 461 0.69 30.79 -2.37
CA TYR A 461 -0.22 29.75 -1.90
C TYR A 461 0.43 28.37 -1.80
N SER A 462 1.40 28.05 -2.67
CA SER A 462 1.97 26.71 -2.78
C SER A 462 3.48 26.70 -2.59
N ASP A 463 3.96 25.63 -1.96
CA ASP A 463 5.38 25.36 -1.76
C ASP A 463 6.01 24.84 -3.05
N GLU A 464 6.82 25.68 -3.70
CA GLU A 464 7.38 25.41 -5.02
C GLU A 464 8.23 24.14 -5.06
N LEU A 465 9.07 23.89 -4.04
CA LEU A 465 9.95 22.73 -4.00
C LEU A 465 9.15 21.42 -3.94
N SER A 466 8.09 21.33 -3.14
CA SER A 466 7.25 20.12 -3.10
C SER A 466 6.62 19.80 -4.45
N PHE A 467 6.18 20.81 -5.21
CA PHE A 467 5.64 20.62 -6.55
C PHE A 467 6.72 20.22 -7.57
N ILE A 468 7.94 20.74 -7.44
CA ILE A 468 9.09 20.34 -8.27
C ILE A 468 9.46 18.87 -8.00
N ASP A 469 9.62 18.49 -6.73
CA ASP A 469 9.96 17.12 -6.34
C ASP A 469 8.85 16.13 -6.78
N PHE A 470 7.59 16.50 -6.61
CA PHE A 470 6.44 15.71 -7.05
C PHE A 470 6.40 15.56 -8.58
N PHE A 471 6.71 16.63 -9.33
CA PHE A 471 6.84 16.59 -10.79
C PHE A 471 7.96 15.64 -11.21
N ILE A 472 9.16 15.78 -10.64
CA ILE A 472 10.31 14.95 -10.98
C ILE A 472 9.99 13.45 -10.80
N MET A 473 9.35 13.07 -9.70
CA MET A 473 9.05 11.65 -9.42
C MET A 473 7.97 11.08 -10.34
N ASN A 474 6.90 11.83 -10.61
CA ASN A 474 5.87 11.39 -11.55
C ASN A 474 6.41 11.32 -12.99
N GLU A 475 7.24 12.27 -13.41
CA GLU A 475 7.84 12.24 -14.75
C GLU A 475 8.92 11.18 -14.91
N LEU A 476 9.79 10.99 -13.92
CA LEU A 476 10.85 9.98 -13.97
C LEU A 476 10.30 8.57 -14.00
N SER A 477 9.29 8.29 -13.19
CA SER A 477 8.57 7.00 -13.25
C SER A 477 7.61 6.92 -14.44
N LYS A 478 7.26 8.05 -15.05
CA LYS A 478 6.18 8.18 -16.05
C LYS A 478 4.87 7.52 -15.57
N ASN A 479 4.48 7.84 -14.34
CA ASN A 479 3.31 7.28 -13.70
C ASN A 479 2.03 7.75 -14.41
N VAL A 480 1.36 6.85 -15.13
CA VAL A 480 0.12 7.17 -15.90
C VAL A 480 -1.08 7.58 -15.05
N ASP A 481 -1.01 7.40 -13.73
CA ASP A 481 -2.01 7.91 -12.78
C ASP A 481 -1.57 9.22 -12.11
N GLY A 482 -0.35 9.67 -12.40
CA GLY A 482 0.24 10.90 -11.88
C GLY A 482 -0.65 12.13 -12.09
N TYR A 483 -0.68 12.99 -11.07
CA TYR A 483 -1.46 14.23 -11.01
C TYR A 483 -3.00 14.10 -11.02
N ARG A 484 -3.56 13.04 -11.59
CA ARG A 484 -5.00 12.88 -11.85
C ARG A 484 -5.73 11.95 -10.88
N ILE A 485 -5.04 10.93 -10.36
CA ILE A 485 -5.58 9.90 -9.46
C ILE A 485 -4.51 9.60 -8.41
N SER A 486 -4.90 9.15 -7.22
CA SER A 486 -3.95 8.89 -6.13
C SER A 486 -3.05 10.10 -5.83
N THR A 487 -3.52 11.31 -6.13
CA THR A 487 -2.72 12.54 -6.07
C THR A 487 -3.08 13.32 -4.82
N PHE A 488 -2.13 13.37 -3.88
CA PHE A 488 -2.32 14.01 -2.59
C PHE A 488 -1.72 15.42 -2.58
N LEU A 489 -2.40 16.33 -1.87
CA LEU A 489 -1.88 17.62 -1.47
C LEU A 489 -2.13 17.78 0.04
N HIS A 490 -1.25 18.48 0.75
CA HIS A 490 -1.47 18.77 2.16
C HIS A 490 -1.25 20.25 2.49
N LYS A 491 -2.04 20.78 3.43
CA LYS A 491 -2.04 22.19 3.79
C LYS A 491 -1.49 22.40 5.21
N LYS A 492 -0.37 23.13 5.29
CA LYS A 492 0.24 23.57 6.56
C LYS A 492 -0.43 24.83 7.10
N ARG A 493 -0.45 24.99 8.43
CA ARG A 493 -0.96 26.21 9.08
C ARG A 493 -0.09 27.41 8.73
N VAL A 494 -0.62 28.63 8.88
CA VAL A 494 0.14 29.87 8.61
C VAL A 494 1.42 29.93 9.46
N SER A 495 1.37 29.51 10.72
CA SER A 495 2.54 29.40 11.59
C SER A 495 3.60 28.39 11.13
N GLU A 496 3.25 27.49 10.22
CA GLU A 496 4.10 26.40 9.69
C GLU A 496 4.52 26.66 8.23
N GLY A 497 4.35 27.90 7.75
CA GLY A 497 4.66 28.32 6.38
C GLY A 497 3.42 28.56 5.51
N GLY A 498 2.24 28.08 5.92
CA GLY A 498 0.95 28.50 5.39
C GLY A 498 0.62 28.03 3.98
N LYS A 499 1.47 27.24 3.34
CA LYS A 499 1.32 26.85 1.93
C LYS A 499 0.74 25.44 1.77
N ILE A 500 0.14 25.20 0.61
CA ILE A 500 -0.20 23.85 0.13
C ILE A 500 1.05 23.21 -0.47
N HIS A 501 1.27 21.95 -0.13
CA HIS A 501 2.39 21.14 -0.61
C HIS A 501 1.85 20.01 -1.48
N ALA A 502 2.62 19.63 -2.50
CA ALA A 502 2.33 18.43 -3.29
C ALA A 502 2.87 17.18 -2.60
N GLY A 503 2.11 16.10 -2.72
CA GLY A 503 2.39 14.83 -2.06
C GLY A 503 1.67 14.66 -0.72
N PRO A 504 1.82 13.48 -0.09
CA PRO A 504 2.86 12.49 -0.36
C PRO A 504 2.73 11.71 -1.67
N LEU A 505 3.83 11.09 -2.13
CA LEU A 505 3.82 10.16 -3.26
C LEU A 505 3.01 8.90 -2.90
N TRP A 506 2.21 8.41 -3.85
CA TRP A 506 1.36 7.24 -3.67
C TRP A 506 1.08 6.54 -5.01
N ASP A 507 1.00 5.21 -5.00
CA ASP A 507 0.48 4.38 -6.12
C ASP A 507 1.30 4.47 -7.43
N PHE A 508 2.53 3.97 -7.40
CA PHE A 508 3.50 4.00 -8.50
C PHE A 508 3.78 2.64 -9.14
N ASN A 509 2.99 1.61 -8.82
CA ASN A 509 3.11 0.28 -9.42
C ASN A 509 2.88 0.27 -10.95
N LEU A 510 2.20 1.28 -11.49
CA LEU A 510 1.99 1.47 -12.92
C LEU A 510 3.14 2.21 -13.63
N GLY A 511 3.99 2.90 -12.86
CA GLY A 511 5.17 3.60 -13.36
C GLY A 511 6.33 2.65 -13.66
N TRP A 512 7.50 3.24 -13.89
CA TRP A 512 8.76 2.53 -14.15
C TRP A 512 8.63 1.52 -15.31
N GLY A 513 7.97 1.95 -16.39
CA GLY A 513 7.75 1.16 -17.59
C GLY A 513 6.70 0.06 -17.48
N ASN A 514 5.88 -0.01 -16.42
CA ASN A 514 4.92 -1.11 -16.29
C ASN A 514 3.67 -0.95 -17.18
N ALA A 515 3.08 0.25 -17.22
CA ALA A 515 1.82 0.47 -17.93
C ALA A 515 1.98 0.34 -19.46
N ASN A 516 1.17 -0.52 -20.10
CA ASN A 516 1.15 -0.73 -21.55
C ASN A 516 0.14 0.16 -22.30
N TYR A 517 -0.40 1.17 -21.63
CA TYR A 517 -1.38 2.11 -22.18
C TYR A 517 -0.91 3.54 -21.97
N CYS A 518 -1.51 4.47 -22.72
CA CYS A 518 -1.27 5.91 -22.61
C CYS A 518 0.23 6.29 -22.58
N GLN A 519 1.01 5.53 -23.37
CA GLN A 519 2.46 5.66 -23.50
C GLN A 519 3.27 5.46 -22.21
N GLY A 520 2.71 4.86 -21.16
CA GLY A 520 3.41 4.59 -19.90
C GLY A 520 4.70 3.77 -20.06
N GLY A 521 4.70 2.82 -21.01
CA GLY A 521 5.87 2.00 -21.35
C GLY A 521 6.95 2.70 -22.19
N GLN A 522 6.72 3.92 -22.66
CA GLN A 522 7.69 4.66 -23.48
C GLN A 522 8.65 5.44 -22.59
N THR A 523 9.95 5.40 -22.90
CA THR A 523 10.99 6.13 -22.17
C THR A 523 11.04 7.62 -22.52
N SER A 524 10.43 8.03 -23.63
CA SER A 524 10.33 9.42 -24.09
C SER A 524 8.93 10.02 -23.89
N GLY A 525 8.84 11.34 -23.94
CA GLY A 525 7.59 12.11 -23.76
C GLY A 525 7.28 12.39 -22.29
N TRP A 526 6.47 13.41 -22.02
CA TRP A 526 6.11 13.81 -20.66
C TRP A 526 4.76 13.22 -20.24
N GLU A 527 4.68 12.71 -19.02
CA GLU A 527 3.44 12.27 -18.38
C GLU A 527 2.46 13.44 -18.27
N ILE A 528 2.92 14.65 -17.96
CA ILE A 528 2.06 15.84 -17.89
C ILE A 528 1.23 16.11 -19.17
N ASN A 529 1.61 15.50 -20.30
CA ASN A 529 0.87 15.55 -21.54
C ASN A 529 -0.19 14.43 -21.68
N PHE A 530 -0.50 13.72 -20.59
CA PHE A 530 -1.43 12.59 -20.54
C PHE A 530 -2.74 12.91 -21.26
N ASN A 531 -3.33 14.09 -21.04
CA ASN A 531 -4.62 14.45 -21.65
C ASN A 531 -4.59 14.52 -23.19
N SER A 532 -3.40 14.72 -23.78
CA SER A 532 -3.21 14.67 -25.24
C SER A 532 -2.96 13.25 -25.76
N VAL A 533 -2.45 12.37 -24.90
CA VAL A 533 -2.05 11.00 -25.22
C VAL A 533 -3.20 10.01 -24.96
N CYS A 534 -3.78 10.09 -23.77
CA CYS A 534 -4.89 9.32 -23.26
C CYS A 534 -6.17 10.14 -23.49
N GLN A 535 -6.71 10.07 -24.71
CA GLN A 535 -7.87 10.87 -25.11
C GLN A 535 -9.06 10.64 -24.14
N GLY A 536 -9.66 11.73 -23.66
CA GLY A 536 -10.77 11.67 -22.72
C GLY A 536 -11.26 13.04 -22.26
N ASN A 537 -12.52 13.10 -21.83
CA ASN A 537 -13.17 14.31 -21.29
C ASN A 537 -13.93 14.03 -19.97
N GLY A 538 -13.67 12.87 -19.35
CA GLY A 538 -14.31 12.46 -18.11
C GLY A 538 -13.62 13.04 -16.88
N ALA A 539 -14.10 12.65 -15.70
CA ALA A 539 -13.34 12.79 -14.47
C ALA A 539 -12.05 11.94 -14.55
N ASN A 540 -11.01 12.31 -13.80
CA ASN A 540 -9.69 11.67 -13.78
C ASN A 540 -8.73 12.06 -14.93
N MET A 541 -8.75 13.32 -15.35
CA MET A 541 -7.79 13.88 -16.32
C MET A 541 -6.79 14.77 -15.58
N ASN A 542 -5.58 14.93 -16.12
CA ASN A 542 -4.52 15.70 -15.44
C ASN A 542 -5.00 17.15 -15.22
N PRO A 543 -4.82 17.69 -14.01
CA PRO A 543 -5.12 19.10 -13.74
C PRO A 543 -4.19 20.02 -14.51
N PHE A 544 -4.61 21.27 -14.71
CA PHE A 544 -3.81 22.28 -15.44
C PHE A 544 -2.60 22.81 -14.64
N TRP A 545 -2.45 22.42 -13.37
CA TRP A 545 -1.58 23.11 -12.42
C TRP A 545 -0.12 23.16 -12.88
N LEU A 546 0.47 22.00 -13.13
CA LEU A 546 1.89 21.90 -13.48
C LEU A 546 2.16 22.45 -14.88
N ASN A 547 1.22 22.33 -15.82
CA ASN A 547 1.36 22.90 -17.16
C ASN A 547 1.41 24.43 -17.09
N ARG A 548 0.66 25.00 -16.16
CA ARG A 548 0.65 26.44 -15.92
C ARG A 548 1.88 26.89 -15.12
N MET A 549 2.33 26.14 -14.12
CA MET A 549 3.57 26.45 -13.39
C MET A 549 4.80 26.42 -14.32
N LEU A 550 4.89 25.45 -15.25
CA LEU A 550 5.99 25.35 -16.22
C LEU A 550 6.08 26.54 -17.20
N GLN A 551 5.02 27.34 -17.35
CA GLN A 551 5.06 28.55 -18.17
C GLN A 551 5.77 29.71 -17.46
N ASP A 552 6.02 29.59 -16.16
CA ASP A 552 6.86 30.53 -15.43
C ASP A 552 8.35 30.12 -15.57
N PRO A 553 9.19 30.98 -16.17
CA PRO A 553 10.61 30.70 -16.34
C PRO A 553 11.34 30.39 -15.04
N VAL A 554 10.95 31.01 -13.91
CA VAL A 554 11.60 30.77 -12.62
C VAL A 554 11.34 29.34 -12.15
N PHE A 555 10.09 28.89 -12.25
CA PHE A 555 9.72 27.52 -11.91
C PHE A 555 10.45 26.51 -12.80
N ALA A 556 10.47 26.73 -14.11
CA ALA A 556 11.16 25.85 -15.05
C ALA A 556 12.67 25.77 -14.77
N ASN A 557 13.32 26.90 -14.46
CA ASN A 557 14.75 26.91 -14.13
C ASN A 557 15.05 26.20 -12.80
N ASN A 558 14.22 26.45 -11.77
CA ASN A 558 14.33 25.77 -10.48
C ASN A 558 14.15 24.25 -10.63
N LEU A 559 13.20 23.82 -11.48
CA LEU A 559 13.02 22.43 -11.85
C LEU A 559 14.27 21.84 -12.51
N LYS A 560 14.86 22.53 -13.51
CA LYS A 560 16.11 22.06 -14.13
C LYS A 560 17.23 21.92 -13.10
N CYS A 561 17.41 22.90 -12.23
CA CYS A 561 18.46 22.88 -11.23
C CYS A 561 18.26 21.75 -10.22
N ARG A 562 17.03 21.56 -9.73
CA ARG A 562 16.70 20.45 -8.83
C ARG A 562 16.92 19.09 -9.50
N TRP A 563 16.51 18.93 -10.76
CA TRP A 563 16.82 17.73 -11.54
C TRP A 563 18.33 17.50 -11.65
N SER A 564 19.10 18.51 -12.03
CA SER A 564 20.55 18.42 -12.16
C SER A 564 21.26 18.07 -10.84
N GLU A 565 20.83 18.63 -9.72
CA GLU A 565 21.32 18.30 -8.36
C GLU A 565 21.03 16.83 -8.00
N LEU A 566 19.79 16.39 -8.20
CA LEU A 566 19.41 15.01 -7.88
C LEU A 566 20.14 14.00 -8.76
N ARG A 567 20.42 14.34 -10.03
CA ARG A 567 21.17 13.49 -10.96
C ARG A 567 22.64 13.31 -10.58
N THR A 568 23.22 14.16 -9.73
CA THR A 568 24.55 13.92 -9.15
C THR A 568 24.52 13.09 -7.86
N SER A 569 23.34 12.72 -7.36
CA SER A 569 23.16 12.08 -6.06
C SER A 569 22.04 11.02 -6.07
N ILE A 570 20.91 11.31 -5.44
CA ILE A 570 19.78 10.40 -5.16
C ILE A 570 19.20 9.78 -6.44
N LEU A 571 19.18 10.54 -7.54
CA LEU A 571 18.66 10.08 -8.82
C LEU A 571 19.77 9.75 -9.80
N SER A 572 21.04 9.64 -9.39
CA SER A 572 22.12 9.21 -10.29
C SER A 572 21.92 7.77 -10.78
N ASP A 573 22.45 7.44 -11.96
CA ASP A 573 22.32 6.09 -12.52
C ASP A 573 22.90 5.04 -11.56
N GLU A 574 24.07 5.31 -10.98
CA GLU A 574 24.71 4.42 -10.00
C GLU A 574 23.82 4.20 -8.78
N HIS A 575 23.27 5.27 -8.18
CA HIS A 575 22.41 5.14 -7.00
C HIS A 575 21.15 4.31 -7.30
N LEU A 576 20.47 4.62 -8.41
CA LEU A 576 19.24 3.92 -8.81
C LEU A 576 19.50 2.44 -9.07
N MET A 577 20.56 2.11 -9.82
CA MET A 577 20.88 0.72 -10.14
C MET A 577 21.32 -0.05 -8.88
N ASN A 578 22.18 0.54 -8.04
CA ASN A 578 22.63 -0.09 -6.80
C ASN A 578 21.46 -0.40 -5.86
N TYR A 579 20.48 0.51 -5.74
CA TYR A 579 19.32 0.26 -4.91
C TYR A 579 18.43 -0.86 -5.49
N ILE A 580 18.16 -0.85 -6.80
CA ILE A 580 17.41 -1.93 -7.46
C ILE A 580 18.12 -3.27 -7.30
N ASP A 581 19.44 -3.32 -7.50
CA ASP A 581 20.23 -4.55 -7.33
C ASP A 581 20.22 -5.02 -5.87
N SER A 582 20.25 -4.12 -4.90
CA SER A 582 20.12 -4.47 -3.49
C SER A 582 18.75 -5.10 -3.17
N LEU A 583 17.67 -4.56 -3.74
CA LEU A 583 16.33 -5.12 -3.60
C LEU A 583 16.19 -6.47 -4.33
N GLY A 584 16.80 -6.59 -5.51
CA GLY A 584 16.86 -7.84 -6.28
C GLY A 584 17.57 -8.94 -5.50
N ALA A 585 18.69 -8.63 -4.84
CA ALA A 585 19.46 -9.57 -4.03
C ALA A 585 18.65 -10.09 -2.82
N ILE A 586 17.93 -9.23 -2.10
CA ILE A 586 17.09 -9.69 -0.99
C ILE A 586 15.84 -10.44 -1.46
N LEU A 587 15.42 -10.26 -2.71
CA LEU A 587 14.25 -10.92 -3.28
C LEU A 587 14.58 -12.20 -4.06
N GLU A 588 15.85 -12.60 -4.19
CA GLU A 588 16.27 -13.75 -5.00
C GLU A 588 15.46 -15.02 -4.69
N GLU A 589 15.43 -15.45 -3.42
CA GLU A 589 14.62 -16.62 -3.01
C GLU A 589 13.13 -16.30 -2.79
N PRO A 590 12.74 -15.20 -2.11
CA PRO A 590 11.32 -14.90 -1.90
C PRO A 590 10.53 -14.71 -3.21
N ALA A 591 11.13 -14.12 -4.25
CA ALA A 591 10.47 -13.95 -5.54
C ALA A 591 10.20 -15.30 -6.20
N GLN A 592 11.12 -16.28 -6.10
CA GLN A 592 10.88 -17.63 -6.61
C GLN A 592 9.65 -18.24 -5.93
N ARG A 593 9.58 -18.21 -4.59
CA ARG A 593 8.43 -18.72 -3.83
C ARG A 593 7.14 -17.99 -4.17
N ASN A 594 7.21 -16.68 -4.36
CA ASN A 594 6.08 -15.88 -4.79
C ASN A 594 5.54 -16.33 -6.15
N TYR A 595 6.42 -16.59 -7.13
CA TYR A 595 5.99 -17.01 -8.46
C TYR A 595 5.66 -18.50 -8.58
N ASP A 596 6.15 -19.34 -7.67
CA ASP A 596 5.64 -20.70 -7.49
C ASP A 596 4.19 -20.67 -6.97
N ARG A 597 3.89 -19.73 -6.06
CA ARG A 597 2.53 -19.51 -5.55
C ARG A 597 1.63 -18.82 -6.56
N TRP A 598 2.16 -17.87 -7.31
CA TRP A 598 1.45 -17.03 -8.29
C TRP A 598 2.17 -17.10 -9.65
N PRO A 599 1.91 -18.13 -10.49
CA PRO A 599 2.69 -18.40 -11.71
C PRO A 599 2.33 -17.45 -12.85
N ILE A 600 2.70 -16.18 -12.71
CA ILE A 600 2.39 -15.09 -13.65
C ILE A 600 3.59 -14.62 -14.50
N LEU A 601 4.79 -15.15 -14.25
CA LEU A 601 5.94 -14.95 -15.15
C LEU A 601 5.66 -15.59 -16.51
N GLY A 602 6.07 -14.93 -17.60
CA GLY A 602 5.75 -15.34 -18.97
C GLY A 602 4.27 -15.16 -19.38
N VAL A 603 3.40 -14.78 -18.44
CA VAL A 603 1.96 -14.60 -18.68
C VAL A 603 1.60 -13.12 -18.65
N TYR A 604 0.79 -12.65 -19.60
CA TYR A 604 0.29 -11.28 -19.56
C TYR A 604 -0.68 -11.09 -18.37
N VAL A 605 -0.39 -10.10 -17.53
CA VAL A 605 -1.31 -9.62 -16.50
C VAL A 605 -1.51 -8.12 -16.72
N TRP A 606 -2.76 -7.66 -16.76
CA TRP A 606 -3.00 -6.24 -16.97
C TRP A 606 -2.58 -5.42 -15.73
N PRO A 607 -1.82 -4.32 -15.87
CA PRO A 607 -1.13 -3.84 -17.07
C PRO A 607 0.37 -4.16 -17.05
N ASN A 608 0.87 -4.77 -18.12
CA ASN A 608 2.31 -5.04 -18.32
C ASN A 608 2.75 -4.65 -19.73
N ASN A 609 3.73 -3.76 -19.84
CA ASN A 609 4.35 -3.37 -21.12
C ASN A 609 5.43 -4.36 -21.56
N TYR A 610 6.08 -5.02 -20.61
CA TYR A 610 7.02 -6.12 -20.83
C TYR A 610 6.55 -7.36 -20.08
N ILE A 611 6.82 -8.54 -20.62
CA ILE A 611 6.43 -9.83 -20.05
C ILE A 611 7.69 -10.70 -20.05
N GLY A 612 8.44 -10.65 -18.96
CA GLY A 612 9.60 -11.51 -18.73
C GLY A 612 9.18 -12.93 -18.38
N ASN A 613 9.93 -13.91 -18.87
CA ASN A 613 9.77 -15.33 -18.50
C ASN A 613 10.41 -15.63 -17.14
N THR A 614 11.30 -14.77 -16.68
CA THR A 614 11.99 -14.90 -15.39
C THR A 614 11.91 -13.59 -14.59
N TYR A 615 12.05 -13.69 -13.27
CA TYR A 615 12.13 -12.51 -12.41
C TYR A 615 13.33 -11.61 -12.77
N GLN A 616 14.47 -12.21 -13.13
CA GLN A 616 15.67 -11.46 -13.53
C GLN A 616 15.46 -10.66 -14.83
N GLU A 617 14.67 -11.18 -15.77
CA GLU A 617 14.28 -10.45 -16.99
C GLU A 617 13.45 -9.21 -16.66
N GLU A 618 12.51 -9.30 -15.71
CA GLU A 618 11.71 -8.17 -15.24
C GLU A 618 12.56 -7.07 -14.60
N LEU A 619 13.51 -7.44 -13.73
CA LEU A 619 14.46 -6.48 -13.14
C LEU A 619 15.36 -5.84 -14.20
N THR A 620 15.84 -6.63 -15.15
CA THR A 620 16.69 -6.13 -16.24
C THR A 620 15.93 -5.16 -17.14
N TYR A 621 14.67 -5.47 -17.47
CA TYR A 621 13.79 -4.57 -18.21
C TYR A 621 13.59 -3.25 -17.47
N MET A 622 13.22 -3.30 -16.18
CA MET A 622 12.99 -2.11 -15.36
C MET A 622 14.23 -1.21 -15.31
N LYS A 623 15.43 -1.79 -15.08
CA LYS A 623 16.70 -1.06 -15.07
C LYS A 623 16.99 -0.37 -16.40
N ASN A 624 16.91 -1.11 -17.50
CA ASN A 624 17.14 -0.57 -18.84
C ASN A 624 16.16 0.56 -19.19
N TRP A 625 14.88 0.38 -18.79
CA TRP A 625 13.86 1.40 -18.99
C TRP A 625 14.18 2.68 -18.20
N ILE A 626 14.56 2.55 -16.93
CA ILE A 626 14.92 3.67 -16.05
C ILE A 626 16.10 4.45 -16.61
N LEU A 627 17.18 3.77 -17.02
CA LEU A 627 18.37 4.43 -17.58
C LEU A 627 18.02 5.19 -18.87
N ALA A 628 17.26 4.58 -19.77
CA ALA A 628 16.82 5.23 -21.00
C ALA A 628 15.88 6.43 -20.72
N ARG A 629 15.02 6.32 -19.71
CA ARG A 629 14.12 7.41 -19.28
C ARG A 629 14.89 8.58 -18.68
N ALA A 630 15.82 8.30 -17.78
CA ALA A 630 16.66 9.32 -17.14
C ALA A 630 17.51 10.05 -18.20
N ALA A 631 18.15 9.32 -19.12
CA ALA A 631 18.90 9.91 -20.22
C ALA A 631 18.04 10.79 -21.14
N TRP A 632 16.80 10.37 -21.42
CA TRP A 632 15.87 11.21 -22.18
C TRP A 632 15.50 12.48 -21.41
N MET A 633 15.21 12.39 -20.11
CA MET A 633 14.92 13.57 -19.28
C MET A 633 16.12 14.51 -19.16
N ASP A 634 17.34 13.99 -19.03
CA ASP A 634 18.59 14.77 -19.01
C ASP A 634 18.68 15.70 -20.23
N ALA A 635 18.32 15.18 -21.41
CA ALA A 635 18.34 15.89 -22.69
C ALA A 635 17.14 16.82 -22.93
N ASN A 636 16.01 16.61 -22.25
CA ASN A 636 14.74 17.30 -22.58
C ASN A 636 14.17 18.16 -21.44
N MET A 637 14.80 18.18 -20.26
CA MET A 637 14.25 18.86 -19.09
C MET A 637 13.96 20.35 -19.34
N PHE A 638 12.84 20.82 -18.80
CA PHE A 638 12.38 22.20 -18.92
C PHE A 638 13.32 23.19 -18.22
N GLY A 639 13.43 24.40 -18.77
CA GLY A 639 14.23 25.48 -18.19
C GLY A 639 15.73 25.30 -18.40
N THR A 640 16.50 26.25 -17.87
CA THR A 640 17.95 26.22 -17.87
C THR A 640 18.46 26.31 -16.45
N CYS A 641 19.38 25.42 -16.08
CA CYS A 641 20.20 25.62 -14.90
C CYS A 641 21.53 26.16 -15.38
N SER A 642 21.67 27.48 -15.38
CA SER A 642 23.00 28.07 -15.31
C SER A 642 23.60 27.48 -14.04
N SER A 643 24.73 26.78 -14.14
CA SER A 643 25.60 26.73 -12.98
C SER A 643 25.68 28.16 -12.48
N LEU A 644 25.42 28.39 -11.20
CA LEU A 644 26.09 29.49 -10.52
C LEU A 644 27.58 29.15 -10.55
N SER A 645 28.19 29.09 -11.74
CA SER A 645 29.50 29.66 -11.92
C SER A 645 29.36 31.00 -11.25
N ILE A 646 30.17 31.18 -10.22
CA ILE A 646 30.34 32.43 -9.51
C ILE A 646 30.95 33.41 -10.52
N ASP A 647 30.21 33.75 -11.56
CA ASP A 647 30.12 35.13 -11.98
C ASP A 647 29.09 35.68 -11.02
N SER A 648 29.55 36.01 -9.80
CA SER A 648 28.92 37.14 -9.13
C SER A 648 28.97 38.25 -10.19
N PRO A 649 27.84 38.76 -10.73
CA PRO A 649 27.92 40.14 -11.14
C PRO A 649 28.30 40.86 -9.84
N ASP A 650 29.53 41.36 -9.80
CA ASP A 650 30.11 42.10 -8.68
C ASP A 650 29.30 43.39 -8.50
N THR A 651 28.08 43.21 -8.00
CA THR A 651 27.05 44.22 -7.75
C THR A 651 26.52 43.94 -6.35
N GLU A 652 27.46 43.76 -5.41
CA GLU A 652 27.16 43.98 -4.02
C GLU A 652 26.69 45.44 -3.89
N LEU A 653 25.40 45.62 -3.54
CA LEU A 653 24.80 46.94 -3.36
C LEU A 653 25.56 47.68 -2.26
N LYS A 654 26.35 48.69 -2.64
CA LYS A 654 27.15 49.47 -1.69
C LYS A 654 26.37 50.70 -1.25
N ILE A 655 26.11 50.78 0.06
CA ILE A 655 25.47 51.93 0.72
C ILE A 655 26.49 52.64 1.60
N ILE A 656 26.84 53.88 1.26
CA ILE A 656 27.85 54.66 1.98
C ILE A 656 27.39 56.12 2.15
N PRO A 657 27.51 56.72 3.35
CA PRO A 657 27.89 56.09 4.60
C PRO A 657 26.75 55.21 5.16
N ASN A 658 27.12 54.13 5.84
CA ASN A 658 26.19 53.32 6.62
C ASN A 658 26.93 52.77 7.85
N PRO A 659 26.67 53.27 9.07
CA PRO A 659 25.57 54.17 9.45
C PRO A 659 25.63 55.57 8.82
N THR A 660 24.48 56.25 8.72
CA THR A 660 24.33 57.62 8.19
C THR A 660 23.61 58.54 9.19
N HIS A 661 23.76 59.85 9.01
CA HIS A 661 22.85 60.85 9.60
C HIS A 661 21.78 61.25 8.60
N ASP A 662 22.14 61.90 7.49
CA ASP A 662 21.14 62.44 6.56
C ASP A 662 21.23 61.88 5.14
N LEU A 663 22.41 61.52 4.63
CA LEU A 663 22.58 61.14 3.23
C LEU A 663 23.19 59.75 3.09
N ILE A 664 22.68 58.97 2.15
CA ILE A 664 23.33 57.74 1.68
C ILE A 664 23.56 57.83 0.18
N THR A 665 24.64 57.22 -0.29
CA THR A 665 24.85 56.93 -1.71
C THR A 665 24.72 55.42 -1.91
N ILE A 666 23.82 55.04 -2.80
CA ILE A 666 23.58 53.66 -3.22
C ILE A 666 24.28 53.45 -4.55
N SER A 667 25.07 52.38 -4.66
CA SER A 667 25.84 52.02 -5.85
C SER A 667 25.81 50.51 -6.08
N GLY A 668 26.11 50.07 -7.31
CA GLY A 668 26.09 48.65 -7.67
C GLY A 668 24.71 48.12 -8.09
N ILE A 669 23.84 48.98 -8.63
CA ILE A 669 22.53 48.59 -9.18
C ILE A 669 22.34 49.11 -10.62
N SER A 670 21.57 48.36 -11.42
CA SER A 670 21.26 48.75 -12.80
C SER A 670 20.41 50.03 -12.86
N PRO A 671 20.72 50.98 -13.77
CA PRO A 671 19.87 52.13 -14.03
C PRO A 671 18.45 51.72 -14.46
N GLU A 672 17.48 52.61 -14.23
CA GLU A 672 16.04 52.46 -14.52
C GLU A 672 15.30 51.42 -13.65
N THR A 673 15.71 51.29 -12.38
CA THR A 673 15.05 50.46 -11.36
C THR A 673 14.43 51.32 -10.25
N ASN A 674 13.41 50.81 -9.56
CA ASN A 674 12.84 51.45 -8.37
C ASN A 674 13.22 50.63 -7.13
N LEU A 675 13.87 51.30 -6.17
CA LEU A 675 14.14 50.73 -4.85
C LEU A 675 13.05 51.14 -3.87
N GLU A 676 12.66 50.22 -2.99
CA GLU A 676 11.73 50.50 -1.91
C GLU A 676 12.50 50.59 -0.59
N LEU A 677 12.39 51.73 0.09
CA LEU A 677 12.87 51.89 1.46
C LEU A 677 11.74 51.52 2.41
N ARG A 678 12.00 50.57 3.30
CA ARG A 678 11.05 50.02 4.27
C ARG A 678 11.53 50.23 5.70
N ASP A 679 10.60 50.46 6.63
CA ASP A 679 10.91 50.46 8.06
C ASP A 679 11.03 49.04 8.63
N PHE A 680 11.34 48.92 9.93
CA PHE A 680 11.50 47.63 10.60
C PHE A 680 10.22 46.77 10.63
N SER A 681 9.04 47.36 10.43
CA SER A 681 7.76 46.65 10.35
C SER A 681 7.43 46.16 8.94
N GLY A 682 8.30 46.48 7.96
CA GLY A 682 8.12 46.13 6.55
C GLY A 682 7.28 47.13 5.76
N LYS A 683 6.83 48.24 6.37
CA LYS A 683 6.05 49.28 5.67
C LYS A 683 6.95 50.09 4.75
N ILE A 684 6.49 50.35 3.52
CA ILE A 684 7.19 51.23 2.57
C ILE A 684 7.13 52.66 3.10
N VAL A 685 8.30 53.25 3.35
CA VAL A 685 8.45 54.65 3.75
C VAL A 685 8.82 55.53 2.56
N ARG A 686 9.46 54.98 1.52
CA ARG A 686 9.81 55.72 0.30
C ARG A 686 10.06 54.79 -0.90
N ILE A 687 9.77 55.28 -2.09
CA ILE A 687 10.23 54.71 -3.36
C ILE A 687 11.35 55.60 -3.92
N ILE A 688 12.48 55.00 -4.26
CA ILE A 688 13.70 55.67 -4.73
C ILE A 688 13.91 55.26 -6.20
N PRO A 689 13.61 56.14 -7.17
CA PRO A 689 13.90 55.87 -8.56
C PRO A 689 15.41 55.99 -8.83
N ILE A 690 15.98 54.95 -9.44
CA ILE A 690 17.40 54.88 -9.79
C ILE A 690 17.54 55.16 -11.28
N HIS A 691 18.02 56.36 -11.62
CA HIS A 691 18.26 56.75 -13.02
C HIS A 691 19.72 56.59 -13.45
N GLN A 692 20.62 56.39 -12.49
CA GLN A 692 22.06 56.28 -12.71
C GLN A 692 22.66 55.28 -11.73
N SER A 693 23.81 54.69 -12.08
CA SER A 693 24.47 53.62 -11.31
C SER A 693 24.82 53.99 -9.86
N ASN A 694 24.91 55.30 -9.56
CA ASN A 694 25.04 55.84 -8.21
C ASN A 694 23.89 56.82 -7.95
N THR A 695 23.13 56.61 -6.89
CA THR A 695 22.03 57.51 -6.48
C THR A 695 22.21 57.94 -5.03
N THR A 696 22.23 59.24 -4.78
CA THR A 696 22.22 59.79 -3.42
C THR A 696 20.79 59.99 -2.95
N VAL A 697 20.49 59.52 -1.75
CA VAL A 697 19.17 59.58 -1.12
C VAL A 697 19.27 60.36 0.19
N ASP A 698 18.41 61.35 0.34
CA ASP A 698 18.29 62.18 1.55
C ASP A 698 17.26 61.59 2.52
N LEU A 699 17.70 61.16 3.69
CA LEU A 699 16.90 60.55 4.75
C LEU A 699 16.65 61.51 5.93
N SER A 700 16.97 62.79 5.80
CA SER A 700 16.86 63.78 6.89
C SER A 700 15.46 63.90 7.50
N ASP A 701 14.41 63.62 6.72
CA ASP A 701 13.00 63.61 7.12
C ASP A 701 12.58 62.35 7.88
N LEU A 702 13.37 61.28 7.88
CA LEU A 702 13.06 60.03 8.56
C LEU A 702 13.51 60.05 10.03
N ALA A 703 12.88 59.28 10.91
CA ALA A 703 13.36 59.14 12.29
C ALA A 703 14.63 58.26 12.37
N ASN A 704 15.42 58.42 13.43
CA ASN A 704 16.59 57.56 13.67
C ASN A 704 16.12 56.11 13.89
N GLY A 705 16.80 55.15 13.28
CA GLY A 705 16.33 53.76 13.25
C GLY A 705 16.96 52.91 12.16
N ILE A 706 16.43 51.70 12.01
CA ILE A 706 16.86 50.73 11.01
C ILE A 706 15.86 50.72 9.87
N TYR A 707 16.37 50.84 8.64
CA TYR A 707 15.60 50.74 7.41
C TYR A 707 16.17 49.65 6.52
N PHE A 708 15.35 49.15 5.60
CA PHE A 708 15.74 48.13 4.63
C PHE A 708 15.46 48.64 3.22
N ILE A 709 16.43 48.51 2.32
CA ILE A 709 16.23 48.67 0.88
C ILE A 709 15.90 47.32 0.28
N THR A 710 14.82 47.29 -0.50
CA THR A 710 14.39 46.11 -1.26
C THR A 710 14.21 46.44 -2.73
N GLU A 711 14.62 45.52 -3.60
CA GLU A 711 14.30 45.54 -5.03
C GLU A 711 13.41 44.32 -5.33
N SER A 712 12.22 44.58 -5.87
CA SER A 712 11.12 43.61 -5.94
C SER A 712 11.29 42.49 -6.97
N ILE A 713 12.30 42.54 -7.84
CA ILE A 713 12.51 41.58 -8.95
C ILE A 713 13.71 40.65 -8.65
N SER A 714 14.79 41.22 -8.12
CA SER A 714 16.08 40.59 -7.82
C SER A 714 16.20 40.10 -6.38
N GLY A 715 15.29 40.52 -5.48
CA GLY A 715 15.30 40.09 -4.08
C GLY A 715 16.50 40.62 -3.29
N ILE A 716 17.11 41.74 -3.70
CA ILE A 716 18.20 42.38 -2.96
C ILE A 716 17.67 42.97 -1.66
N TYR A 717 18.35 42.68 -0.54
CA TYR A 717 18.07 43.25 0.80
C TYR A 717 19.33 43.90 1.37
N ALA A 718 19.29 45.21 1.62
CA ALA A 718 20.37 45.90 2.32
C ALA A 718 19.85 46.71 3.52
N LYS A 719 20.53 46.58 4.66
CA LYS A 719 20.21 47.27 5.90
C LYS A 719 20.84 48.67 5.92
N ILE A 720 20.08 49.69 6.30
CA ILE A 720 20.56 51.05 6.57
C ILE A 720 20.36 51.37 8.06
N ILE A 721 21.38 51.95 8.68
CA ILE A 721 21.32 52.45 10.05
C ILE A 721 21.35 53.98 10.00
N LYS A 722 20.24 54.63 10.38
CA LYS A 722 20.16 56.09 10.52
C LYS A 722 20.33 56.49 11.98
N ASN A 723 21.37 57.26 12.28
CA ASN A 723 21.80 57.66 13.63
C ASN A 723 21.32 59.03 14.07
#